data_AF-A0A7Y5IT85-F1
#
_entry.id   AF-A0A7Y5IT85-F1
#
_cell.length_a   1.000
_cell.length_b   1.000
_cell.length_c   1.000
_cell.angle_alpha   90.00
_cell.angle_beta   90.00
_cell.angle_gamma   90.00
#
_symmetry.space_group_name_H-M   'P 1'
#
loop_
_entity.id
_entity.type
_entity.pdbx_description
1 polymer ?
#
loop_
_entity_poly.entity_id
_entity_poly.type
_entity_poly.pdbx_seq_one_letter_code
_entity_poly.pdbx_strand_id
1 'polypeptide(L)'
;MLHPPLPRVTKIARLLLMSASVAVCEPGDFLSEILDERAVVLTQGWGALGIDTAVAPTDGRAPAPLRIGAKSYARGLGHHAPGEIVLDLAGEYSTFEAEVGVQAQDGRAGSVVFQVYVDGEKRFDSGVLRDGDPPLPLKVSTEKADTLRLVVTDAGDGINCDCANWCEARLVRKPGVKAREVEAASFDIAPFAAVSAWDPKRMDGARNNRVQEFALEDLFLGTALPRKGGAYELAPGGDEFVCVGLEWPERRVLKELGIVFESDAPSRENARVDFWSGESPWQGKWIPFAGAIEGEGKSWKLGVNRKANPEFPVYGTEKVRWVFPATGAVRVASLSAFTPSRWDEIELRVETARGHYEEVGRIAVYNGEFISGSETPPCLEWSWDRGNPVNLRVRYSRPRPHKGDRTVLSFASPNGSFGLSVESLLERGQVYVRDLGVLVSLASNPRALEEVASSVESGSTVLERVREMPDQTFEAAMEHVHNPIQDLGPTLLSLACDNWKFAAHRDGKIDFNQTADDPHQSWGSWKPLCRMIPTFGALGTVPTEAVSRHLEGEWLPIPVIELVSEGVTYRQRTCVASLGRRIEGSPWLHERSVCVAEWTLENPSAEPREASLNLEFRVEGKQAVCRSTDKGEVVEVEGIPLAYIPRNDREGFTVSADQDVLRVAATLPAGGAARLALALPGWAPKPLEFPDLPATESLVQSVRSYWEEVLQSSAKIHIPDPFLENVIRASQVHCLLAARNDPTDGSVAAWISSDRYGPLESEAHSVILGMSRMGHEEFARRALDYFIKQYNPQGFLTTGYTMMGTGWHLWTLAEHFHLWRETDWLRRHASEVERVCRWIEAQRKKTMRLLPSGEKALEYGLFPPGVAADWNRFAYRFVLSAHYLAGLRDSARALAEIGRPESEGLLRSAEGFREDILRAYRRMVARTPAVPLSDGTFIPADPSTVYCFGPSGEGFPGEDGNRSWCYDVELGAHYLLALGVIEPQSNLADWMARRLEDDQFLRSGMGDYPEERNRADWFNLGGFSKVQPYYTRITELHSLRDDVKPFIRSYFNSIPSLLSRENLSFWEHFHNMGGWNKTHETGWFLAQTRTLFVMERGEELWLAPFVTTNWLMEGMEVAVEQAPTAFGTVSYRLRSEANEGIIRAEIQPPKRNPPKRIVLRVRHPEGKPIRSVEINGEPSDRFDPSTGTIQILPTVGVARADVRF
;
A
#
# COMPACT_ATOMS: atom_id res chain seq x y z
N MET A 1 -16.11 -69.01 22.03
CA MET A 1 -17.55 -69.12 21.71
C MET A 1 -17.79 -68.35 20.42
N LEU A 2 -18.44 -68.85 19.37
CA LEU A 2 -18.84 -70.18 18.94
C LEU A 2 -19.43 -69.91 17.54
N HIS A 3 -18.57 -70.00 16.52
CA HIS A 3 -18.79 -70.72 15.25
C HIS A 3 -20.02 -70.44 14.32
N PRO A 4 -19.93 -70.82 13.02
CA PRO A 4 -20.15 -69.96 11.83
C PRO A 4 -21.26 -70.62 10.93
N PRO A 5 -21.18 -70.96 9.61
CA PRO A 5 -20.39 -70.52 8.43
C PRO A 5 -21.13 -70.49 7.04
N LEU A 6 -20.47 -69.89 6.02
CA LEU A 6 -20.25 -70.35 4.61
C LEU A 6 -21.47 -70.64 3.66
N PRO A 7 -21.31 -70.74 2.30
CA PRO A 7 -20.08 -71.08 1.56
C PRO A 7 -19.77 -70.36 0.23
N ARG A 8 -18.47 -70.41 -0.08
CA ARG A 8 -17.93 -70.46 -1.45
C ARG A 8 -18.44 -71.73 -2.15
N VAL A 9 -18.96 -71.60 -3.37
CA VAL A 9 -18.90 -72.67 -4.38
C VAL A 9 -18.19 -72.13 -5.61
N THR A 10 -16.94 -72.54 -5.76
CA THR A 10 -16.18 -72.48 -7.00
C THR A 10 -16.52 -73.73 -7.81
N LYS A 11 -17.07 -73.59 -9.02
CA LYS A 11 -16.92 -74.59 -10.09
C LYS A 11 -16.75 -73.90 -11.44
N ILE A 12 -15.55 -74.07 -11.96
CA ILE A 12 -15.03 -73.68 -13.27
C ILE A 12 -15.61 -74.62 -14.34
N ALA A 13 -16.09 -74.07 -15.47
CA ALA A 13 -15.68 -74.51 -16.82
C ALA A 13 -16.30 -73.68 -17.97
N ARG A 14 -15.39 -73.08 -18.76
CA ARG A 14 -15.42 -72.77 -20.21
C ARG A 14 -16.19 -71.55 -20.76
N LEU A 15 -15.41 -70.46 -20.88
CA LEU A 15 -15.13 -69.65 -22.09
C LEU A 15 -16.08 -69.83 -23.30
N LEU A 16 -16.79 -68.76 -23.69
CA LEU A 16 -16.51 -67.97 -24.92
C LEU A 16 -17.40 -66.70 -24.98
N LEU A 17 -16.71 -65.56 -25.17
CA LEU A 17 -17.16 -64.25 -25.68
C LEU A 17 -18.18 -63.44 -24.85
N MET A 18 -17.65 -62.56 -23.99
CA MET A 18 -18.30 -61.28 -23.69
C MET A 18 -17.31 -60.14 -23.96
N SER A 19 -17.75 -59.27 -24.86
CA SER A 19 -17.21 -57.97 -25.23
C SER A 19 -16.90 -57.11 -24.01
N ALA A 20 -15.73 -56.48 -24.02
CA ALA A 20 -15.40 -55.38 -23.13
C ALA A 20 -16.41 -54.23 -23.35
N SER A 21 -17.33 -54.04 -22.41
CA SER A 21 -18.06 -52.79 -22.27
C SER A 21 -17.14 -51.80 -21.57
N VAL A 22 -16.40 -51.03 -22.36
CA VAL A 22 -15.79 -49.77 -21.95
C VAL A 22 -16.90 -48.92 -21.35
N ALA A 23 -16.76 -48.51 -20.08
CA ALA A 23 -17.59 -47.46 -19.53
C ALA A 23 -17.31 -46.19 -20.33
N VAL A 24 -18.25 -45.80 -21.18
CA VAL A 24 -18.20 -44.54 -21.92
C VAL A 24 -18.33 -43.44 -20.87
N CYS A 25 -17.22 -42.72 -20.62
CA CYS A 25 -17.25 -41.46 -19.89
C CYS A 25 -18.18 -40.52 -20.67
N GLU A 26 -19.18 -39.92 -20.00
CA GLU A 26 -20.01 -38.91 -20.64
C GLU A 26 -19.12 -37.78 -21.19
N PRO A 27 -19.43 -37.19 -22.37
CA PRO A 27 -18.61 -36.12 -22.94
C PRO A 27 -18.64 -34.91 -21.99
N GLY A 28 -17.56 -34.73 -21.24
CA GLY A 28 -17.30 -33.55 -20.42
C GLY A 28 -16.45 -32.55 -21.18
N ASP A 29 -16.77 -31.26 -21.03
CA ASP A 29 -15.97 -30.16 -21.58
C ASP A 29 -14.73 -29.97 -20.70
N PHE A 30 -13.53 -30.18 -21.23
CA PHE A 30 -12.30 -29.94 -20.48
C PHE A 30 -12.08 -28.45 -20.29
N LEU A 31 -11.71 -28.04 -19.08
CA LEU A 31 -11.51 -26.63 -18.76
C LEU A 31 -10.40 -26.02 -19.64
N SER A 32 -9.36 -26.77 -19.98
CA SER A 32 -8.31 -26.32 -20.91
C SER A 32 -8.80 -26.01 -22.33
N GLU A 33 -10.01 -26.46 -22.71
CA GLU A 33 -10.61 -26.20 -24.03
C GLU A 33 -11.65 -25.07 -24.00
N ILE A 34 -12.37 -24.91 -22.88
CA ILE A 34 -13.49 -23.96 -22.75
C ILE A 34 -13.17 -22.72 -21.91
N LEU A 35 -11.93 -22.61 -21.41
CA LEU A 35 -11.54 -21.51 -20.53
C LEU A 35 -11.80 -20.14 -21.17
N ASP A 36 -11.44 -19.97 -22.44
CA ASP A 36 -11.59 -18.71 -23.16
C ASP A 36 -13.06 -18.26 -23.32
N GLU A 37 -13.98 -19.22 -23.34
CA GLU A 37 -15.42 -18.98 -23.51
C GLU A 37 -16.12 -18.69 -22.19
N ARG A 38 -15.63 -19.28 -21.10
CA ARG A 38 -16.36 -19.37 -19.83
C ARG A 38 -15.67 -18.61 -18.70
N ALA A 39 -14.35 -18.41 -18.75
CA ALA A 39 -13.62 -17.76 -17.67
C ALA A 39 -13.94 -16.27 -17.58
N VAL A 40 -14.33 -15.86 -16.38
CA VAL A 40 -14.67 -14.47 -16.02
C VAL A 40 -13.67 -13.89 -15.02
N VAL A 41 -12.89 -14.73 -14.32
CA VAL A 41 -11.76 -14.34 -13.47
C VAL A 41 -10.63 -15.34 -13.66
N LEU A 42 -9.40 -14.83 -13.81
CA LEU A 42 -8.17 -15.61 -13.82
C LEU A 42 -7.08 -14.82 -13.08
N THR A 43 -6.75 -15.23 -11.86
CA THR A 43 -5.70 -14.62 -11.03
C THR A 43 -4.77 -15.70 -10.50
N GLN A 44 -3.50 -15.35 -10.29
CA GLN A 44 -2.50 -16.22 -9.67
C GLN A 44 -1.35 -15.41 -9.11
N GLY A 45 -0.67 -15.94 -8.10
CA GLY A 45 0.41 -15.25 -7.41
C GLY A 45 1.67 -15.09 -8.26
N TRP A 46 1.93 -16.04 -9.17
CA TRP A 46 3.11 -16.00 -10.03
C TRP A 46 2.87 -16.66 -11.39
N GLY A 47 3.62 -16.21 -12.41
CA GLY A 47 3.60 -16.80 -13.75
C GLY A 47 2.35 -16.46 -14.57
N ALA A 48 2.17 -17.16 -15.69
CA ALA A 48 0.93 -17.21 -16.46
C ALA A 48 0.29 -18.61 -16.36
N LEU A 49 -1.03 -18.69 -16.50
CA LEU A 49 -1.75 -19.97 -16.41
C LEU A 49 -1.27 -20.92 -17.51
N GLY A 50 -0.88 -22.13 -17.13
CA GLY A 50 -0.53 -23.20 -18.06
C GLY A 50 -1.78 -23.90 -18.58
N ILE A 51 -1.98 -23.90 -19.90
CA ILE A 51 -3.01 -24.71 -20.56
C ILE A 51 -2.36 -26.02 -21.00
N ASP A 52 -2.85 -27.15 -20.49
CA ASP A 52 -2.29 -28.50 -20.68
C ASP A 52 -0.80 -28.61 -20.31
N THR A 53 -0.32 -27.69 -19.48
CA THR A 53 1.05 -27.55 -18.99
C THR A 53 1.01 -27.01 -17.55
N ALA A 54 2.10 -27.18 -16.81
CA ALA A 54 2.28 -26.52 -15.52
C ALA A 54 2.31 -24.99 -15.69
N VAL A 55 2.22 -24.24 -14.60
CA VAL A 55 2.31 -22.77 -14.62
C VAL A 55 3.49 -22.29 -15.46
N ALA A 56 3.23 -21.32 -16.34
CA ALA A 56 4.21 -20.80 -17.29
C ALA A 56 5.05 -19.68 -16.66
N PRO A 57 6.39 -19.79 -16.68
CA PRO A 57 7.26 -18.70 -16.26
C PRO A 57 7.09 -17.46 -17.16
N THR A 58 7.14 -16.26 -16.57
CA THR A 58 7.08 -14.99 -17.30
C THR A 58 8.43 -14.53 -17.85
N ASP A 59 9.51 -15.25 -17.54
CA ASP A 59 10.88 -14.99 -18.00
C ASP A 59 11.22 -15.60 -19.37
N GLY A 60 10.21 -16.12 -20.08
CA GLY A 60 10.34 -16.69 -21.42
C GLY A 60 10.77 -18.16 -21.45
N ARG A 61 10.93 -18.84 -20.31
CA ARG A 61 11.13 -20.29 -20.26
C ARG A 61 9.86 -21.05 -20.64
N ALA A 62 10.02 -22.17 -21.35
CA ALA A 62 8.89 -23.05 -21.69
C ALA A 62 8.29 -23.68 -20.43
N PRO A 63 6.95 -23.78 -20.33
CA PRO A 63 6.29 -24.43 -19.19
C PRO A 63 6.57 -25.93 -19.17
N ALA A 64 6.65 -26.50 -17.96
CA ALA A 64 6.82 -27.94 -17.78
C ALA A 64 5.53 -28.72 -18.07
N PRO A 65 5.58 -30.03 -18.38
CA PRO A 65 4.39 -30.87 -18.45
C PRO A 65 3.67 -30.99 -17.09
N LEU A 66 2.34 -31.13 -17.12
CA LEU A 66 1.53 -31.36 -15.91
C LEU A 66 1.93 -32.67 -15.21
N ARG A 67 2.40 -32.57 -13.97
CA ARG A 67 2.81 -33.74 -13.17
C ARG A 67 2.49 -33.54 -11.69
N ILE A 68 1.78 -34.49 -11.08
CA ILE A 68 1.52 -34.54 -9.63
C ILE A 68 2.13 -35.83 -9.09
N GLY A 69 3.08 -35.73 -8.15
CA GLY A 69 3.92 -36.84 -7.73
C GLY A 69 4.58 -37.52 -8.94
N ALA A 70 4.36 -38.82 -9.10
CA ALA A 70 4.89 -39.60 -10.24
C ALA A 70 3.95 -39.65 -11.46
N LYS A 71 2.73 -39.09 -11.40
CA LYS A 71 1.71 -39.20 -12.47
C LYS A 71 1.73 -37.97 -13.36
N SER A 72 1.90 -38.20 -14.66
CA SER A 72 1.81 -37.15 -15.70
C SER A 72 0.42 -37.10 -16.33
N TYR A 73 0.01 -35.91 -16.75
CA TYR A 73 -1.30 -35.66 -17.35
C TYR A 73 -1.16 -35.02 -18.72
N ALA A 74 -2.10 -35.35 -19.61
CA ALA A 74 -2.17 -34.73 -20.93
C ALA A 74 -3.02 -33.46 -20.91
N ARG A 75 -4.00 -33.37 -19.99
CA ARG A 75 -4.94 -32.26 -19.92
C ARG A 75 -5.05 -31.67 -18.52
N GLY A 76 -5.26 -30.36 -18.46
CA GLY A 76 -5.51 -29.65 -17.21
C GLY A 76 -5.01 -28.22 -17.21
N LEU A 77 -5.02 -27.60 -16.04
CA LEU A 77 -4.56 -26.23 -15.84
C LEU A 77 -3.42 -26.20 -14.82
N GLY A 78 -2.28 -25.63 -15.21
CA GLY A 78 -1.15 -25.33 -14.32
C GLY A 78 -1.28 -23.93 -13.75
N HIS A 79 -1.46 -23.84 -12.44
CA HIS A 79 -1.83 -22.63 -11.70
C HIS A 79 -0.79 -22.33 -10.61
N HIS A 80 -0.90 -21.19 -9.92
CA HIS A 80 0.00 -20.84 -8.82
C HIS A 80 -0.73 -20.13 -7.68
N ALA A 81 -0.38 -20.47 -6.45
CA ALA A 81 -1.00 -19.89 -5.26
C ALA A 81 -0.44 -18.49 -4.89
N PRO A 82 -1.22 -17.66 -4.17
CA PRO A 82 -2.67 -17.72 -4.14
C PRO A 82 -3.22 -17.38 -5.54
N GLY A 83 -4.29 -18.05 -5.95
CA GLY A 83 -4.87 -17.84 -7.27
C GLY A 83 -6.32 -18.30 -7.37
N GLU A 84 -7.03 -17.79 -8.37
CA GLU A 84 -8.44 -18.08 -8.58
C GLU A 84 -8.80 -18.16 -10.08
N ILE A 85 -9.69 -19.10 -10.41
CA ILE A 85 -10.31 -19.26 -11.73
C ILE A 85 -11.83 -19.30 -11.53
N VAL A 86 -12.56 -18.34 -12.10
CA VAL A 86 -14.03 -18.32 -12.06
C VAL A 86 -14.60 -18.53 -13.46
N LEU A 87 -15.55 -19.46 -13.59
CA LEU A 87 -16.24 -19.80 -14.83
C LEU A 87 -17.74 -19.43 -14.74
N ASP A 88 -18.29 -18.85 -15.81
CA ASP A 88 -19.75 -18.72 -16.03
C ASP A 88 -20.28 -20.05 -16.58
N LEU A 89 -21.01 -20.78 -15.73
CA LEU A 89 -21.60 -22.07 -16.06
C LEU A 89 -22.94 -21.96 -16.78
N ALA A 90 -23.59 -20.79 -16.72
CA ALA A 90 -24.86 -20.55 -17.38
C ALA A 90 -26.01 -21.54 -17.03
N GLY A 91 -25.89 -22.31 -15.95
CA GLY A 91 -26.80 -23.41 -15.61
C GLY A 91 -26.73 -24.63 -16.55
N GLU A 92 -25.71 -24.72 -17.40
CA GLU A 92 -25.59 -25.76 -18.45
C GLU A 92 -24.98 -27.08 -17.98
N TYR A 93 -24.34 -27.07 -16.81
CA TYR A 93 -23.54 -28.18 -16.31
C TYR A 93 -24.18 -28.82 -15.06
N SER A 94 -23.84 -30.07 -14.80
CA SER A 94 -24.35 -30.84 -13.65
C SER A 94 -23.25 -31.20 -12.65
N THR A 95 -22.00 -31.35 -13.13
CA THR A 95 -20.86 -31.79 -12.32
C THR A 95 -19.56 -31.14 -12.80
N PHE A 96 -18.68 -30.79 -11.87
CA PHE A 96 -17.25 -30.51 -12.09
C PHE A 96 -16.39 -31.64 -11.50
N GLU A 97 -15.38 -32.10 -12.25
CA GLU A 97 -14.47 -33.18 -11.86
C GLU A 97 -13.01 -32.79 -12.17
N ALA A 98 -12.07 -33.09 -11.26
CA ALA A 98 -10.64 -32.86 -11.45
C ALA A 98 -9.78 -33.78 -10.56
N GLU A 99 -8.48 -33.89 -10.84
CA GLU A 99 -7.44 -34.38 -9.92
C GLU A 99 -6.50 -33.22 -9.57
N VAL A 100 -6.35 -32.90 -8.28
CA VAL A 100 -5.56 -31.74 -7.83
C VAL A 100 -4.29 -32.15 -7.08
N GLY A 101 -3.27 -31.29 -7.11
CA GLY A 101 -2.04 -31.47 -6.34
C GLY A 101 -0.93 -30.51 -6.74
N VAL A 102 0.17 -30.52 -5.97
CA VAL A 102 1.35 -29.69 -6.23
C VAL A 102 2.12 -30.25 -7.44
N GLN A 103 2.52 -29.37 -8.35
CA GLN A 103 3.40 -29.70 -9.46
C GLN A 103 4.73 -30.22 -8.90
N ALA A 104 5.18 -31.37 -9.39
CA ALA A 104 6.43 -31.97 -8.90
C ALA A 104 7.64 -31.08 -9.26
N GLN A 105 8.38 -30.61 -8.24
CA GLN A 105 9.49 -29.63 -8.34
C GLN A 105 10.86 -30.19 -7.90
N ASP A 106 11.00 -31.52 -7.87
CA ASP A 106 12.26 -32.24 -7.60
C ASP A 106 12.95 -31.82 -6.27
N GLY A 107 12.17 -31.62 -5.20
CA GLY A 107 12.68 -31.36 -3.84
C GLY A 107 12.54 -29.93 -3.33
N ARG A 108 11.69 -29.10 -3.96
CA ARG A 108 11.33 -27.75 -3.49
C ARG A 108 10.00 -27.79 -2.74
N ALA A 109 9.93 -27.15 -1.57
CA ALA A 109 8.83 -27.29 -0.63
C ALA A 109 7.65 -26.34 -0.92
N GLY A 110 6.94 -26.54 -2.04
CA GLY A 110 5.67 -25.84 -2.30
C GLY A 110 4.51 -26.42 -1.47
N SER A 111 3.57 -25.58 -1.06
CA SER A 111 2.41 -25.99 -0.27
C SER A 111 1.14 -25.21 -0.61
N VAL A 112 0.04 -25.92 -0.83
CA VAL A 112 -1.19 -25.31 -1.35
C VAL A 112 -2.45 -25.91 -0.74
N VAL A 113 -3.53 -25.13 -0.73
CA VAL A 113 -4.89 -25.63 -0.46
C VAL A 113 -5.78 -25.35 -1.67
N PHE A 114 -6.41 -26.39 -2.21
CA PHE A 114 -7.42 -26.29 -3.27
C PHE A 114 -8.81 -26.16 -2.68
N GLN A 115 -9.59 -25.20 -3.17
CA GLN A 115 -10.98 -25.00 -2.78
C GLN A 115 -11.86 -24.84 -4.02
N VAL A 116 -13.09 -25.37 -3.96
CA VAL A 116 -14.09 -25.20 -5.03
C VAL A 116 -15.35 -24.58 -4.45
N TYR A 117 -15.83 -23.52 -5.09
CA TYR A 117 -17.05 -22.83 -4.76
C TYR A 117 -18.04 -22.90 -5.93
N VAL A 118 -19.32 -23.09 -5.61
CA VAL A 118 -20.42 -23.12 -6.58
C VAL A 118 -21.43 -22.07 -6.13
N ASP A 119 -21.67 -21.07 -6.98
CA ASP A 119 -22.50 -19.89 -6.65
C ASP A 119 -22.15 -19.25 -5.29
N GLY A 120 -20.85 -19.10 -5.05
CA GLY A 120 -20.30 -18.50 -3.83
C GLY A 120 -20.20 -19.44 -2.63
N GLU A 121 -20.84 -20.61 -2.65
CA GLU A 121 -20.78 -21.57 -1.54
C GLU A 121 -19.58 -22.54 -1.66
N LYS A 122 -18.77 -22.70 -0.61
CA LYS A 122 -17.66 -23.66 -0.61
C LYS A 122 -18.20 -25.09 -0.63
N ARG A 123 -17.84 -25.86 -1.65
CA ARG A 123 -18.24 -27.27 -1.84
C ARG A 123 -17.09 -28.26 -1.70
N PHE A 124 -15.84 -27.79 -1.76
CA PHE A 124 -14.65 -28.62 -1.59
C PHE A 124 -13.51 -27.83 -0.94
N ASP A 125 -12.69 -28.53 -0.16
CA ASP A 125 -11.45 -28.06 0.46
C ASP A 125 -10.49 -29.25 0.59
N SER A 126 -9.27 -29.14 0.07
CA SER A 126 -8.30 -30.24 0.11
C SER A 126 -7.56 -30.38 1.44
N GLY A 127 -7.56 -29.35 2.29
CA GLY A 127 -6.49 -29.15 3.26
C GLY A 127 -5.13 -28.90 2.56
N VAL A 128 -4.05 -28.84 3.34
CA VAL A 128 -2.70 -28.57 2.82
C VAL A 128 -2.17 -29.79 2.06
N LEU A 129 -1.79 -29.58 0.80
CA LEU A 129 -1.07 -30.53 -0.06
C LEU A 129 0.35 -30.01 -0.30
N ARG A 130 1.33 -30.92 -0.36
CA ARG A 130 2.77 -30.61 -0.52
C ARG A 130 3.37 -31.31 -1.73
N ASP A 131 4.57 -30.87 -2.13
CA ASP A 131 5.36 -31.59 -3.16
C ASP A 131 5.58 -33.06 -2.73
N GLY A 132 5.29 -33.98 -3.64
CA GLY A 132 5.36 -35.42 -3.43
C GLY A 132 4.05 -36.11 -2.98
N ASP A 133 3.03 -35.36 -2.56
CA ASP A 133 1.73 -35.94 -2.25
C ASP A 133 1.07 -36.56 -3.50
N PRO A 134 0.31 -37.66 -3.36
CA PRO A 134 -0.41 -38.26 -4.47
C PRO A 134 -1.55 -37.32 -4.95
N PRO A 135 -1.96 -37.39 -6.23
CA PRO A 135 -3.07 -36.59 -6.74
C PRO A 135 -4.37 -36.88 -5.99
N LEU A 136 -5.09 -35.82 -5.62
CA LEU A 136 -6.35 -35.87 -4.90
C LEU A 136 -7.52 -35.69 -5.87
N PRO A 137 -8.35 -36.72 -6.12
CA PRO A 137 -9.53 -36.58 -6.97
C PRO A 137 -10.63 -35.79 -6.26
N LEU A 138 -11.32 -34.91 -6.99
CA LEU A 138 -12.51 -34.21 -6.51
C LEU A 138 -13.64 -34.26 -7.52
N LYS A 139 -14.87 -34.24 -7.00
CA LYS A 139 -16.12 -34.20 -7.77
C LYS A 139 -17.14 -33.35 -7.03
N VAL A 140 -17.64 -32.30 -7.68
CA VAL A 140 -18.56 -31.32 -7.11
C VAL A 140 -19.78 -31.18 -8.01
N SER A 141 -20.99 -31.15 -7.45
CA SER A 141 -22.20 -30.88 -8.24
C SER A 141 -22.28 -29.40 -8.62
N THR A 142 -22.61 -29.14 -9.87
CA THR A 142 -22.86 -27.80 -10.43
C THR A 142 -24.28 -27.66 -10.97
N GLU A 143 -25.20 -28.51 -10.49
CA GLU A 143 -26.58 -28.55 -10.93
C GLU A 143 -27.28 -27.19 -10.74
N LYS A 144 -27.72 -26.59 -11.85
CA LYS A 144 -28.33 -25.24 -11.91
C LYS A 144 -27.41 -24.08 -11.52
N ALA A 145 -26.11 -24.33 -11.39
CA ALA A 145 -25.18 -23.29 -10.98
C ALA A 145 -24.92 -22.28 -12.10
N ASP A 146 -24.83 -21.01 -11.76
CA ASP A 146 -24.44 -19.94 -12.69
C ASP A 146 -22.92 -19.75 -12.71
N THR A 147 -22.22 -20.07 -11.62
CA THR A 147 -20.76 -19.87 -11.50
C THR A 147 -20.04 -21.05 -10.82
N LEU A 148 -18.82 -21.32 -11.29
CA LEU A 148 -17.86 -22.22 -10.64
C LEU A 148 -16.58 -21.44 -10.34
N ARG A 149 -16.08 -21.55 -9.12
CA ARG A 149 -14.90 -20.81 -8.67
C ARG A 149 -13.88 -21.78 -8.05
N LEU A 150 -12.72 -21.85 -8.67
CA LEU A 150 -11.59 -22.72 -8.31
C LEU A 150 -10.51 -21.86 -7.67
N VAL A 151 -10.15 -22.15 -6.43
CA VAL A 151 -9.22 -21.33 -5.64
C VAL A 151 -8.05 -22.19 -5.20
N VAL A 152 -6.85 -21.61 -5.22
CA VAL A 152 -5.65 -22.17 -4.62
C VAL A 152 -5.10 -21.14 -3.63
N THR A 153 -4.86 -21.51 -2.38
CA THR A 153 -4.19 -20.65 -1.39
C THR A 153 -2.78 -21.15 -1.09
N ASP A 154 -1.90 -20.28 -0.60
CA ASP A 154 -0.48 -20.53 -0.25
C ASP A 154 -0.29 -21.24 1.11
N ALA A 155 -1.35 -21.86 1.63
CA ALA A 155 -1.41 -22.56 2.91
C ALA A 155 -0.85 -21.80 4.14
N GLY A 156 -0.63 -20.49 4.03
CA GLY A 156 -0.09 -19.63 5.09
C GLY A 156 1.43 -19.70 5.30
N ASP A 157 2.21 -20.37 4.44
CA ASP A 157 3.69 -20.38 4.49
C ASP A 157 4.36 -19.56 3.37
N GLY A 158 3.56 -18.80 2.62
CA GLY A 158 3.98 -17.91 1.54
C GLY A 158 4.12 -18.64 0.21
N ILE A 159 4.22 -17.89 -0.89
CA ILE A 159 3.95 -18.40 -2.24
C ILE A 159 5.05 -19.28 -2.87
N ASN A 160 6.10 -19.62 -2.14
CA ASN A 160 7.34 -20.12 -2.74
C ASN A 160 7.17 -21.52 -3.33
N CYS A 161 7.27 -21.63 -4.66
CA CYS A 161 7.12 -22.89 -5.42
C CYS A 161 5.71 -23.51 -5.34
N ASP A 162 4.69 -22.72 -5.07
CA ASP A 162 3.28 -23.13 -4.97
C ASP A 162 2.61 -23.32 -6.34
N CYS A 163 3.28 -24.08 -7.20
CA CYS A 163 2.78 -24.46 -8.50
C CYS A 163 1.71 -25.54 -8.31
N ALA A 164 0.45 -25.21 -8.55
CA ALA A 164 -0.71 -26.06 -8.28
C ALA A 164 -1.34 -26.54 -9.58
N ASN A 165 -1.66 -27.83 -9.70
CA ASN A 165 -2.25 -28.38 -10.92
C ASN A 165 -3.70 -28.80 -10.72
N TRP A 166 -4.57 -28.38 -11.65
CA TRP A 166 -5.94 -28.90 -11.83
C TRP A 166 -5.95 -29.86 -13.03
N CYS A 167 -5.57 -31.12 -12.81
CA CYS A 167 -5.43 -32.12 -13.87
C CYS A 167 -6.77 -32.77 -14.25
N GLU A 168 -6.95 -33.09 -15.53
CA GLU A 168 -8.18 -33.69 -16.10
C GLU A 168 -9.47 -32.92 -15.74
N ALA A 169 -9.32 -31.63 -15.44
CA ALA A 169 -10.39 -30.76 -14.98
C ALA A 169 -11.44 -30.61 -16.08
N ARG A 170 -12.68 -31.04 -15.82
CA ARG A 170 -13.77 -31.05 -16.79
C ARG A 170 -15.14 -30.79 -16.18
N LEU A 171 -16.05 -30.28 -17.01
CA LEU A 171 -17.46 -30.04 -16.68
C LEU A 171 -18.37 -30.99 -17.45
N VAL A 172 -19.26 -31.69 -16.76
CA VAL A 172 -20.23 -32.60 -17.37
C VAL A 172 -21.52 -31.85 -17.68
N ARG A 173 -21.90 -31.81 -18.97
CA ARG A 173 -23.12 -31.14 -19.44
C ARG A 173 -24.37 -31.84 -18.94
N LYS A 174 -25.44 -31.06 -18.75
CA LYS A 174 -26.74 -31.61 -18.38
C LYS A 174 -27.45 -32.27 -19.59
N PRO A 175 -27.89 -33.54 -19.50
CA PRO A 175 -28.62 -34.19 -20.59
C PRO A 175 -29.94 -33.47 -20.93
N GLY A 176 -30.18 -33.22 -22.22
CA GLY A 176 -31.45 -32.63 -22.71
C GLY A 176 -31.57 -31.11 -22.58
N VAL A 177 -30.57 -30.42 -22.02
CA VAL A 177 -30.48 -28.96 -22.09
C VAL A 177 -29.80 -28.60 -23.41
N LYS A 178 -30.57 -28.20 -24.43
CA LYS A 178 -30.01 -27.40 -25.52
C LYS A 178 -29.41 -26.14 -24.87
N ALA A 179 -28.21 -25.72 -25.32
CA ALA A 179 -27.63 -24.43 -24.95
C ALA A 179 -28.78 -23.42 -24.96
N ARG A 180 -29.05 -22.80 -23.82
CA ARG A 180 -30.27 -22.02 -23.62
C ARG A 180 -30.18 -20.84 -24.60
N GLU A 181 -30.84 -20.92 -25.75
CA GLU A 181 -31.32 -19.76 -26.51
C GLU A 181 -32.39 -19.10 -25.64
N VAL A 182 -31.98 -18.54 -24.49
CA VAL A 182 -32.60 -17.28 -24.10
C VAL A 182 -31.96 -16.32 -25.08
N GLU A 183 -32.75 -15.68 -25.93
CA GLU A 183 -32.42 -14.33 -26.38
C GLU A 183 -32.26 -13.51 -25.09
N ALA A 184 -31.10 -13.59 -24.44
CA ALA A 184 -30.71 -12.64 -23.43
C ALA A 184 -30.78 -11.31 -24.17
N ALA A 185 -31.75 -10.46 -23.82
CA ALA A 185 -31.97 -9.21 -24.50
C ALA A 185 -30.62 -8.51 -24.64
N SER A 186 -30.13 -8.36 -25.87
CA SER A 186 -28.86 -7.70 -26.12
C SER A 186 -29.06 -6.24 -25.78
N PHE A 187 -28.17 -5.70 -24.93
CA PHE A 187 -28.21 -4.30 -24.56
C PHE A 187 -26.98 -3.61 -25.14
N ASP A 188 -27.21 -2.51 -25.83
CA ASP A 188 -26.15 -1.72 -26.45
C ASP A 188 -25.47 -0.87 -25.39
N ILE A 189 -24.17 -1.13 -25.16
CA ILE A 189 -23.35 -0.38 -24.21
C ILE A 189 -22.61 0.80 -24.85
N ALA A 190 -22.73 1.01 -26.17
CA ALA A 190 -22.12 2.15 -26.85
C ALA A 190 -22.56 3.52 -26.31
N PRO A 191 -23.81 3.74 -25.86
CA PRO A 191 -24.23 5.02 -25.27
C PRO A 191 -23.44 5.45 -24.02
N PHE A 192 -22.73 4.53 -23.37
CA PHE A 192 -21.91 4.80 -22.18
C PHE A 192 -20.42 5.03 -22.51
N ALA A 193 -20.06 5.05 -23.79
CA ALA A 193 -18.74 5.43 -24.30
C ALA A 193 -18.73 6.86 -24.85
N ALA A 194 -17.56 7.51 -24.78
CA ALA A 194 -17.26 8.64 -25.64
C ALA A 194 -17.04 8.14 -27.07
N VAL A 195 -17.58 8.87 -28.06
CA VAL A 195 -17.28 8.62 -29.47
C VAL A 195 -16.10 9.48 -29.88
N SER A 196 -15.04 8.85 -30.38
CA SER A 196 -13.76 9.51 -30.66
C SER A 196 -13.18 9.10 -32.02
N ALA A 197 -12.28 9.92 -32.54
CA ALA A 197 -11.41 9.61 -33.67
C ALA A 197 -9.94 9.57 -33.22
N TRP A 198 -9.15 8.70 -33.84
CA TRP A 198 -7.69 8.57 -33.63
C TRP A 198 -6.97 8.64 -34.96
N ASP A 199 -5.68 8.98 -34.94
CA ASP A 199 -4.82 8.79 -36.11
C ASP A 199 -4.80 7.29 -36.49
N PRO A 200 -5.27 6.91 -37.69
CA PRO A 200 -5.29 5.52 -38.15
C PRO A 200 -3.91 4.87 -38.24
N LYS A 201 -2.83 5.67 -38.36
CA LYS A 201 -1.45 5.19 -38.48
C LYS A 201 -0.76 5.00 -37.13
N ARG A 202 -1.20 5.72 -36.10
CA ARG A 202 -0.66 5.57 -34.75
C ARG A 202 -1.22 4.28 -34.14
N MET A 203 -0.33 3.32 -33.95
CA MET A 203 -0.63 2.01 -33.33
C MET A 203 -0.14 1.93 -31.88
N ASP A 204 0.77 2.79 -31.46
CA ASP A 204 1.35 2.86 -30.13
C ASP A 204 0.64 3.88 -29.22
N GLY A 205 0.76 3.67 -27.91
CA GLY A 205 0.29 4.57 -26.87
C GLY A 205 1.24 5.72 -26.57
N ALA A 206 1.10 6.24 -25.35
CA ALA A 206 1.95 7.28 -24.83
C ALA A 206 3.41 6.79 -24.79
N ARG A 207 4.35 7.63 -25.22
CA ARG A 207 5.77 7.26 -25.38
C ARG A 207 6.57 7.49 -24.10
N ASN A 208 6.01 8.24 -23.15
CA ASN A 208 6.60 8.50 -21.85
C ASN A 208 6.50 7.28 -20.93
N ASN A 209 7.47 7.16 -20.04
CA ASN A 209 7.44 6.21 -18.93
C ASN A 209 7.06 6.91 -17.61
N ARG A 210 7.13 6.18 -16.49
CA ARG A 210 6.77 6.67 -15.14
C ARG A 210 7.63 7.82 -14.59
N VAL A 211 8.73 8.19 -15.25
CA VAL A 211 9.64 9.29 -14.84
C VAL A 211 9.68 10.45 -15.85
N GLN A 212 8.76 10.48 -16.82
CA GLN A 212 8.71 11.47 -17.88
C GLN A 212 7.33 12.12 -17.97
N GLU A 213 7.31 13.43 -18.24
CA GLU A 213 6.06 14.14 -18.44
C GLU A 213 5.33 13.70 -19.72
N PHE A 214 4.00 13.83 -19.71
CA PHE A 214 3.19 13.62 -20.89
C PHE A 214 3.36 14.77 -21.89
N ALA A 215 3.70 14.43 -23.14
CA ALA A 215 3.47 15.34 -24.26
C ALA A 215 1.95 15.52 -24.48
N LEU A 216 1.52 16.68 -24.99
CA LEU A 216 0.09 16.95 -25.19
C LEU A 216 -0.57 15.94 -26.14
N GLU A 217 0.15 15.53 -27.19
CA GLU A 217 -0.27 14.49 -28.15
C GLU A 217 -0.36 13.07 -27.55
N ASP A 218 0.33 12.82 -26.44
CA ASP A 218 0.33 11.52 -25.74
C ASP A 218 -0.72 11.50 -24.62
N LEU A 219 -1.06 12.67 -24.07
CA LEU A 219 -2.12 12.83 -23.09
C LEU A 219 -3.51 12.58 -23.73
N PHE A 220 -3.68 13.04 -24.97
CA PHE A 220 -4.92 12.91 -25.73
C PHE A 220 -4.67 12.15 -27.02
N LEU A 221 -4.60 10.83 -26.92
CA LEU A 221 -4.40 9.95 -28.07
C LEU A 221 -5.56 10.04 -29.08
N GLY A 222 -6.77 10.37 -28.62
CA GLY A 222 -7.98 10.51 -29.44
C GLY A 222 -8.69 11.85 -29.26
N THR A 223 -9.48 12.21 -30.27
CA THR A 223 -10.31 13.43 -30.31
C THR A 223 -11.78 13.05 -30.21
N ALA A 224 -12.48 13.58 -29.20
CA ALA A 224 -13.92 13.38 -29.06
C ALA A 224 -14.71 14.01 -30.23
N LEU A 225 -15.67 13.27 -30.77
CA LEU A 225 -16.49 13.68 -31.92
C LEU A 225 -17.88 14.14 -31.46
N PRO A 226 -18.27 15.40 -31.71
CA PRO A 226 -19.65 15.84 -31.48
C PRO A 226 -20.61 15.21 -32.50
N ARG A 227 -21.86 14.99 -32.07
CA ARG A 227 -22.97 14.76 -33.02
C ARG A 227 -23.40 16.09 -33.64
N LYS A 228 -23.45 16.15 -34.97
CA LYS A 228 -23.95 17.28 -35.75
C LYS A 228 -25.10 16.82 -36.65
N GLY A 229 -26.30 17.36 -36.41
CA GLY A 229 -27.50 16.97 -37.18
C GLY A 229 -27.86 15.49 -37.03
N GLY A 230 -27.58 14.86 -35.88
CA GLY A 230 -27.91 13.46 -35.61
C GLY A 230 -26.80 12.44 -35.89
N ALA A 231 -25.74 12.81 -36.61
CA ALA A 231 -24.64 11.92 -36.97
C ALA A 231 -23.26 12.47 -36.58
N TYR A 232 -22.26 11.58 -36.60
CA TYR A 232 -20.85 11.90 -36.47
C TYR A 232 -20.26 12.14 -37.87
N GLU A 233 -19.70 13.33 -38.08
CA GLU A 233 -19.03 13.69 -39.33
C GLU A 233 -17.56 13.30 -39.26
N LEU A 234 -17.11 12.53 -40.25
CA LEU A 234 -15.73 12.11 -40.42
C LEU A 234 -15.20 12.71 -41.73
N ALA A 235 -14.06 13.36 -41.69
CA ALA A 235 -13.36 13.83 -42.88
C ALA A 235 -12.08 13.01 -43.08
N PRO A 236 -11.80 12.50 -44.29
CA PRO A 236 -10.54 11.82 -44.56
C PRO A 236 -9.37 12.79 -44.36
N GLY A 237 -8.33 12.32 -43.69
CA GLY A 237 -7.05 13.03 -43.63
C GLY A 237 -6.32 12.98 -44.97
N GLY A 238 -5.06 13.44 -45.01
CA GLY A 238 -4.23 13.43 -46.23
C GLY A 238 -3.92 12.05 -46.83
N ASP A 239 -4.39 10.95 -46.22
CA ASP A 239 -4.06 9.55 -46.55
C ASP A 239 -5.31 8.65 -46.77
N GLU A 240 -6.47 9.21 -47.13
CA GLU A 240 -7.69 8.48 -47.54
C GLU A 240 -8.36 7.54 -46.51
N PHE A 241 -7.85 7.38 -45.28
CA PHE A 241 -8.56 6.64 -44.21
C PHE A 241 -9.28 7.58 -43.23
N VAL A 242 -10.43 7.13 -42.74
CA VAL A 242 -11.16 7.73 -41.61
C VAL A 242 -11.18 6.76 -40.43
N CYS A 243 -11.32 7.33 -39.23
CA CYS A 243 -11.35 6.59 -37.98
C CYS A 243 -12.46 7.10 -37.06
N VAL A 244 -13.21 6.17 -36.49
CA VAL A 244 -14.25 6.44 -35.49
C VAL A 244 -14.37 5.26 -34.55
N GLY A 245 -14.59 5.50 -33.26
CA GLY A 245 -14.70 4.42 -32.30
C GLY A 245 -15.27 4.83 -30.95
N LEU A 246 -15.21 3.90 -30.01
CA LEU A 246 -15.79 3.99 -28.68
C LEU A 246 -14.69 3.92 -27.62
N GLU A 247 -14.76 4.81 -26.63
CA GLU A 247 -13.87 4.84 -25.46
C GLU A 247 -14.71 4.90 -24.19
N TRP A 248 -14.61 3.86 -23.36
CA TRP A 248 -15.33 3.74 -22.09
C TRP A 248 -14.42 4.13 -20.91
N PRO A 249 -15.00 4.61 -19.81
CA PRO A 249 -14.30 4.76 -18.52
C PRO A 249 -13.69 3.45 -18.00
N GLU A 250 -14.39 2.33 -18.18
CA GLU A 250 -14.07 1.02 -17.62
C GLU A 250 -13.93 -0.03 -18.73
N ARG A 251 -13.12 -1.08 -18.48
CA ARG A 251 -12.85 -2.13 -19.47
C ARG A 251 -14.09 -2.95 -19.83
N ARG A 252 -14.27 -3.18 -21.14
CA ARG A 252 -15.40 -3.92 -21.72
C ARG A 252 -14.96 -5.22 -22.36
N VAL A 253 -15.58 -6.32 -21.93
CA VAL A 253 -15.50 -7.58 -22.65
C VAL A 253 -16.51 -7.52 -23.79
N LEU A 254 -16.04 -7.55 -25.03
CA LEU A 254 -16.87 -7.33 -26.21
C LEU A 254 -17.27 -8.67 -26.84
N LYS A 255 -18.52 -8.74 -27.30
CA LYS A 255 -19.09 -9.85 -28.07
C LYS A 255 -19.36 -9.44 -29.52
N GLU A 256 -19.83 -8.22 -29.75
CA GLU A 256 -20.13 -7.71 -31.09
C GLU A 256 -19.98 -6.18 -31.12
N LEU A 257 -19.57 -5.66 -32.28
CA LEU A 257 -19.49 -4.23 -32.59
C LEU A 257 -20.27 -3.94 -33.88
N GLY A 258 -20.94 -2.79 -33.94
CA GLY A 258 -21.65 -2.33 -35.12
C GLY A 258 -21.43 -0.85 -35.44
N ILE A 259 -21.61 -0.50 -36.71
CA ILE A 259 -21.57 0.87 -37.22
C ILE A 259 -22.66 1.05 -38.28
N VAL A 260 -23.40 2.16 -38.20
CA VAL A 260 -24.47 2.52 -39.14
C VAL A 260 -24.17 3.87 -39.77
N PHE A 261 -24.23 3.93 -41.10
CA PHE A 261 -24.00 5.14 -41.90
C PHE A 261 -25.34 5.83 -42.26
N GLU A 262 -25.33 7.14 -42.46
CA GLU A 262 -26.54 7.85 -42.93
C GLU A 262 -26.85 7.56 -44.41
N SER A 263 -25.81 7.35 -45.22
CA SER A 263 -25.85 6.93 -46.62
C SER A 263 -25.46 5.46 -46.77
N ASP A 264 -25.36 4.97 -48.01
CA ASP A 264 -24.77 3.66 -48.27
C ASP A 264 -23.37 3.57 -47.66
N ALA A 265 -23.05 2.40 -47.11
CA ALA A 265 -21.77 2.18 -46.45
C ALA A 265 -20.61 2.27 -47.47
N PRO A 266 -19.43 2.77 -47.06
CA PRO A 266 -18.25 2.83 -47.93
C PRO A 266 -17.75 1.42 -48.32
N SER A 267 -16.64 1.33 -49.06
CA SER A 267 -16.03 0.03 -49.33
C SER A 267 -15.49 -0.60 -48.04
N ARG A 268 -15.74 -1.89 -47.86
CA ARG A 268 -15.14 -2.70 -46.78
C ARG A 268 -13.72 -3.18 -47.12
N GLU A 269 -13.29 -3.02 -48.36
CA GLU A 269 -11.93 -3.38 -48.76
C GLU A 269 -10.94 -2.53 -47.96
N ASN A 270 -9.99 -3.19 -47.28
CA ASN A 270 -9.04 -2.57 -46.33
C ASN A 270 -9.69 -1.93 -45.07
N ALA A 271 -10.97 -2.17 -44.81
CA ALA A 271 -11.58 -1.81 -43.54
C ALA A 271 -11.13 -2.79 -42.43
N ARG A 272 -10.92 -2.27 -41.23
CA ARG A 272 -10.58 -3.06 -40.04
C ARG A 272 -11.19 -2.46 -38.79
N VAL A 273 -11.25 -3.26 -37.73
CA VAL A 273 -11.57 -2.80 -36.38
C VAL A 273 -10.39 -3.13 -35.49
N ASP A 274 -9.88 -2.14 -34.78
CA ASP A 274 -8.78 -2.32 -33.84
C ASP A 274 -9.32 -2.25 -32.40
N PHE A 275 -8.76 -3.06 -31.50
CA PHE A 275 -8.95 -2.95 -30.05
C PHE A 275 -7.66 -2.49 -29.37
N TRP A 276 -7.81 -1.90 -28.18
CA TRP A 276 -6.67 -1.52 -27.36
C TRP A 276 -6.25 -2.65 -26.43
N SER A 277 -4.96 -2.95 -26.39
CA SER A 277 -4.35 -3.90 -25.46
C SER A 277 -3.23 -3.22 -24.70
N GLY A 278 -3.34 -3.19 -23.36
CA GLY A 278 -2.35 -2.59 -22.48
C GLY A 278 -2.81 -2.34 -21.04
N GLU A 279 -1.91 -1.79 -20.23
CA GLU A 279 -2.13 -1.53 -18.79
C GLU A 279 -3.08 -0.36 -18.53
N SER A 280 -3.24 0.58 -19.46
CA SER A 280 -4.13 1.73 -19.28
C SER A 280 -4.60 2.27 -20.64
N PRO A 281 -5.56 3.22 -20.69
CA PRO A 281 -5.91 3.92 -21.93
C PRO A 281 -4.75 4.65 -22.61
N TRP A 282 -3.62 4.85 -21.92
CA TRP A 282 -2.41 5.49 -22.44
C TRP A 282 -1.27 4.51 -22.72
N GLN A 283 -1.12 3.46 -21.90
CA GLN A 283 -0.05 2.47 -22.03
C GLN A 283 -0.58 1.23 -22.75
N GLY A 284 -0.18 1.05 -24.01
CA GLY A 284 -0.63 -0.07 -24.81
C GLY A 284 -0.42 0.13 -26.30
N LYS A 285 -1.06 -0.73 -27.09
CA LYS A 285 -1.06 -0.69 -28.54
C LYS A 285 -2.43 -1.05 -29.11
N TRP A 286 -2.72 -0.53 -30.29
CA TRP A 286 -3.84 -0.94 -31.12
C TRP A 286 -3.51 -2.27 -31.80
N ILE A 287 -4.47 -3.19 -31.79
CA ILE A 287 -4.37 -4.51 -32.42
C ILE A 287 -5.62 -4.73 -33.26
N PRO A 288 -5.50 -5.06 -34.56
CA PRO A 288 -6.64 -5.40 -35.39
C PRO A 288 -7.33 -6.68 -34.91
N PHE A 289 -8.66 -6.68 -34.87
CA PHE A 289 -9.42 -7.91 -34.66
C PHE A 289 -9.25 -8.86 -35.84
N ALA A 290 -9.00 -10.14 -35.54
CA ALA A 290 -9.19 -11.25 -36.44
C ALA A 290 -10.69 -11.55 -36.59
N GLY A 291 -11.21 -11.40 -37.81
CA GLY A 291 -12.62 -11.63 -38.14
C GLY A 291 -13.02 -10.87 -39.40
N ALA A 292 -14.06 -11.33 -40.08
CA ALA A 292 -14.60 -10.64 -41.25
C ALA A 292 -15.59 -9.55 -40.82
N ILE A 293 -15.48 -8.36 -41.41
CA ILE A 293 -16.51 -7.31 -41.28
C ILE A 293 -17.67 -7.68 -42.21
N GLU A 294 -18.81 -8.03 -41.61
CA GLU A 294 -20.06 -8.26 -42.31
C GLU A 294 -20.75 -6.92 -42.57
N GLY A 295 -21.41 -6.77 -43.71
CA GLY A 295 -22.07 -5.52 -44.07
C GLY A 295 -23.28 -5.72 -44.95
N GLU A 296 -24.35 -5.01 -44.62
CA GLU A 296 -25.63 -5.00 -45.34
C GLU A 296 -26.16 -3.55 -45.43
N GLY A 297 -26.37 -3.07 -46.66
CA GLY A 297 -26.85 -1.71 -46.94
C GLY A 297 -26.00 -0.63 -46.29
N LYS A 298 -26.54 -0.02 -45.23
CA LYS A 298 -25.92 1.08 -44.46
C LYS A 298 -25.22 0.64 -43.19
N SER A 299 -25.11 -0.66 -42.93
CA SER A 299 -24.65 -1.18 -41.64
C SER A 299 -23.50 -2.16 -41.80
N TRP A 300 -22.52 -2.07 -40.92
CA TRP A 300 -21.50 -3.09 -40.73
C TRP A 300 -21.54 -3.65 -39.31
N LYS A 301 -21.11 -4.89 -39.16
CA LYS A 301 -20.93 -5.56 -37.87
C LYS A 301 -19.67 -6.44 -37.86
N LEU A 302 -19.12 -6.62 -36.67
CA LEU A 302 -18.03 -7.53 -36.38
C LEU A 302 -18.36 -8.33 -35.12
N GLY A 303 -18.45 -9.65 -35.26
CA GLY A 303 -18.48 -10.57 -34.12
C GLY A 303 -17.08 -10.71 -33.52
N VAL A 304 -16.96 -10.55 -32.21
CA VAL A 304 -15.69 -10.68 -31.48
C VAL A 304 -15.49 -12.13 -31.05
N ASN A 305 -14.48 -12.79 -31.62
CA ASN A 305 -14.07 -14.13 -31.24
C ASN A 305 -12.74 -14.08 -30.48
N ARG A 306 -12.75 -14.36 -29.17
CA ARG A 306 -11.56 -14.28 -28.31
C ARG A 306 -10.48 -15.29 -28.70
N LYS A 307 -10.86 -16.51 -29.10
CA LYS A 307 -9.92 -17.55 -29.53
C LYS A 307 -9.12 -17.15 -30.76
N ALA A 308 -9.73 -16.39 -31.66
CA ALA A 308 -9.06 -15.84 -32.83
C ALA A 308 -8.19 -14.61 -32.49
N ASN A 309 -8.32 -14.05 -31.28
CA ASN A 309 -7.72 -12.79 -30.83
C ASN A 309 -7.01 -12.97 -29.48
N PRO A 310 -5.94 -13.77 -29.38
CA PRO A 310 -5.29 -14.08 -28.11
C PRO A 310 -4.69 -12.86 -27.39
N GLU A 311 -4.43 -11.76 -28.11
CA GLU A 311 -3.96 -10.49 -27.50
C GLU A 311 -5.10 -9.64 -26.91
N PHE A 312 -6.37 -10.03 -27.10
CA PHE A 312 -7.52 -9.35 -26.50
C PHE A 312 -7.55 -9.62 -24.99
N PRO A 313 -7.49 -8.59 -24.13
CA PRO A 313 -7.32 -8.82 -22.70
C PRO A 313 -8.46 -9.64 -22.08
N VAL A 314 -8.13 -10.47 -21.09
CA VAL A 314 -9.09 -11.30 -20.34
C VAL A 314 -10.17 -10.44 -19.68
N TYR A 315 -9.81 -9.24 -19.22
CA TYR A 315 -10.74 -8.30 -18.58
C TYR A 315 -11.32 -7.26 -19.54
N GLY A 316 -11.10 -7.43 -20.85
CA GLY A 316 -11.64 -6.56 -21.89
C GLY A 316 -10.77 -5.32 -22.19
N THR A 317 -11.33 -4.39 -22.95
CA THR A 317 -10.63 -3.20 -23.45
C THR A 317 -11.38 -1.92 -23.10
N GLU A 318 -10.67 -0.83 -22.82
CA GLU A 318 -11.28 0.49 -22.61
C GLU A 318 -11.67 1.18 -23.93
N LYS A 319 -11.11 0.78 -25.08
CA LYS A 319 -11.40 1.46 -26.36
C LYS A 319 -11.22 0.59 -27.61
N VAL A 320 -12.05 0.88 -28.62
CA VAL A 320 -12.05 0.25 -29.95
C VAL A 320 -12.20 1.29 -31.05
N ARG A 321 -11.73 1.01 -32.27
CA ARG A 321 -11.89 1.91 -33.42
C ARG A 321 -12.13 1.17 -34.73
N TRP A 322 -13.02 1.71 -35.54
CA TRP A 322 -13.22 1.37 -36.94
C TRP A 322 -12.28 2.22 -37.80
N VAL A 323 -11.53 1.59 -38.69
CA VAL A 323 -10.63 2.25 -39.65
C VAL A 323 -10.97 1.76 -41.04
N PHE A 324 -11.33 2.67 -41.95
CA PHE A 324 -11.76 2.30 -43.30
C PHE A 324 -11.45 3.42 -44.31
N PRO A 325 -11.27 3.08 -45.60
CA PRO A 325 -10.99 4.07 -46.63
C PRO A 325 -12.24 4.91 -46.96
N ALA A 326 -12.03 6.19 -47.21
CA ALA A 326 -13.05 7.14 -47.63
C ALA A 326 -12.45 8.21 -48.57
N THR A 327 -13.09 8.40 -49.72
CA THR A 327 -12.68 9.41 -50.72
C THR A 327 -13.31 10.79 -50.47
N GLY A 328 -14.17 10.92 -49.46
CA GLY A 328 -14.86 12.16 -49.08
C GLY A 328 -15.41 12.06 -47.66
N ALA A 329 -16.13 13.10 -47.22
CA ALA A 329 -16.72 13.12 -45.88
C ALA A 329 -17.74 11.99 -45.68
N VAL A 330 -17.65 11.27 -44.57
CA VAL A 330 -18.54 10.16 -44.20
C VAL A 330 -19.35 10.57 -42.98
N ARG A 331 -20.67 10.27 -43.00
CA ARG A 331 -21.57 10.52 -41.87
C ARG A 331 -22.01 9.21 -41.24
N VAL A 332 -21.65 9.01 -39.98
CA VAL A 332 -21.98 7.83 -39.18
C VAL A 332 -23.17 8.17 -38.27
N ALA A 333 -24.31 7.50 -38.48
CA ALA A 333 -25.52 7.71 -37.70
C ALA A 333 -25.38 7.20 -36.26
N SER A 334 -24.85 5.98 -36.09
CA SER A 334 -24.65 5.36 -34.79
C SER A 334 -23.55 4.30 -34.79
N LEU A 335 -23.05 4.03 -33.59
CA LEU A 335 -22.18 2.91 -33.26
C LEU A 335 -22.93 2.06 -32.23
N SER A 336 -22.72 0.74 -32.27
CA SER A 336 -23.24 -0.18 -31.26
C SER A 336 -22.14 -1.09 -30.75
N ALA A 337 -22.27 -1.53 -29.50
CA ALA A 337 -21.37 -2.47 -28.87
C ALA A 337 -22.14 -3.35 -27.90
N PHE A 338 -21.92 -4.66 -27.99
CA PHE A 338 -22.59 -5.65 -27.16
C PHE A 338 -21.58 -6.48 -26.40
N THR A 339 -21.89 -6.79 -25.15
CA THR A 339 -21.07 -7.61 -24.26
C THR A 339 -21.72 -8.98 -24.07
N PRO A 340 -21.02 -9.98 -23.51
CA PRO A 340 -21.64 -11.26 -23.17
C PRO A 340 -22.52 -11.18 -21.90
N SER A 341 -22.75 -9.99 -21.34
CA SER A 341 -23.55 -9.79 -20.12
C SER A 341 -25.01 -10.11 -20.34
N ARG A 342 -25.66 -10.62 -19.29
CA ARG A 342 -27.09 -10.94 -19.27
C ARG A 342 -27.85 -9.75 -18.71
N TRP A 343 -28.95 -9.40 -19.34
CA TRP A 343 -29.75 -8.23 -18.98
C TRP A 343 -31.12 -8.67 -18.52
N ASP A 344 -31.55 -8.14 -17.38
CA ASP A 344 -32.85 -8.38 -16.77
C ASP A 344 -33.53 -7.05 -16.46
N GLU A 345 -34.77 -7.13 -16.00
CA GLU A 345 -35.53 -5.97 -15.53
C GLU A 345 -35.88 -6.14 -14.06
N ILE A 346 -35.79 -5.04 -13.31
CA ILE A 346 -36.11 -4.98 -11.89
C ILE A 346 -37.01 -3.79 -11.62
N GLU A 347 -37.94 -3.93 -10.67
CA GLU A 347 -38.72 -2.81 -10.16
C GLU A 347 -38.20 -2.43 -8.77
N LEU A 348 -37.83 -1.16 -8.63
CA LEU A 348 -37.25 -0.58 -7.42
C LEU A 348 -38.20 0.44 -6.84
N ARG A 349 -38.29 0.51 -5.52
CA ARG A 349 -39.02 1.56 -4.80
C ARG A 349 -38.02 2.48 -4.12
N VAL A 350 -38.15 3.78 -4.37
CA VAL A 350 -37.32 4.83 -3.78
C VAL A 350 -38.16 5.67 -2.82
N GLU A 351 -37.68 5.85 -1.59
CA GLU A 351 -38.30 6.65 -0.54
C GLU A 351 -37.29 7.68 0.03
N THR A 352 -37.79 8.85 0.43
CA THR A 352 -37.01 9.90 1.09
C THR A 352 -37.60 10.32 2.41
N ALA A 353 -36.74 10.56 3.40
CA ALA A 353 -37.14 11.13 4.68
C ALA A 353 -37.75 12.53 4.50
N ARG A 354 -38.90 12.78 5.14
CA ARG A 354 -39.59 14.09 5.12
C ARG A 354 -38.68 15.17 5.70
N GLY A 355 -38.60 16.33 5.03
CA GLY A 355 -37.83 17.49 5.49
C GLY A 355 -36.34 17.49 5.11
N HIS A 356 -35.80 16.39 4.56
CA HIS A 356 -34.44 16.42 4.02
C HIS A 356 -34.36 17.13 2.66
N TYR A 357 -35.48 17.27 1.93
CA TYR A 357 -35.50 17.77 0.55
C TYR A 357 -36.84 18.40 0.14
N GLU A 358 -36.81 19.63 -0.39
CA GLU A 358 -38.00 20.36 -0.89
C GLU A 358 -38.01 20.58 -2.43
N GLU A 359 -37.07 19.99 -3.18
CA GLU A 359 -36.94 20.17 -4.65
C GLU A 359 -36.83 18.85 -5.44
N VAL A 360 -37.12 18.86 -6.74
CA VAL A 360 -37.04 17.71 -7.67
C VAL A 360 -35.61 17.15 -7.75
N GLY A 361 -35.44 15.84 -7.50
CA GLY A 361 -34.17 15.12 -7.64
C GLY A 361 -33.98 14.55 -9.04
N ARG A 362 -32.72 14.28 -9.43
CA ARG A 362 -32.37 13.58 -10.68
C ARG A 362 -31.76 12.23 -10.34
N ILE A 363 -32.22 11.19 -11.01
CA ILE A 363 -31.65 9.85 -10.97
C ILE A 363 -31.13 9.54 -12.37
N ALA A 364 -29.85 9.24 -12.51
CA ALA A 364 -29.26 8.80 -13.77
C ALA A 364 -28.84 7.34 -13.69
N VAL A 365 -28.85 6.60 -14.79
CA VAL A 365 -28.39 5.21 -14.85
C VAL A 365 -27.16 5.09 -15.74
N TYR A 366 -26.15 4.37 -15.24
CA TYR A 366 -24.97 3.93 -15.97
C TYR A 366 -25.06 2.42 -16.23
N ASN A 367 -24.75 1.98 -17.45
CA ASN A 367 -24.92 0.60 -17.92
C ASN A 367 -26.33 0.04 -17.65
N GLY A 368 -27.36 0.73 -18.14
CA GLY A 368 -28.76 0.34 -17.98
C GLY A 368 -29.70 1.43 -18.47
N GLU A 369 -31.01 1.22 -18.35
CA GLU A 369 -32.02 2.20 -18.76
C GLU A 369 -33.28 2.10 -17.89
N PHE A 370 -34.00 3.21 -17.73
CA PHE A 370 -35.33 3.24 -17.14
C PHE A 370 -36.37 2.87 -18.18
N ILE A 371 -37.32 2.00 -17.81
CA ILE A 371 -38.39 1.53 -18.68
C ILE A 371 -39.71 2.20 -18.26
N SER A 372 -40.32 2.96 -19.17
CA SER A 372 -41.55 3.73 -18.90
C SER A 372 -42.72 3.29 -19.79
N GLY A 373 -43.37 2.17 -19.44
CA GLY A 373 -44.52 1.65 -20.20
C GLY A 373 -44.18 1.29 -21.66
N SER A 374 -45.19 0.93 -22.46
CA SER A 374 -44.98 0.50 -23.86
C SER A 374 -44.92 1.65 -24.87
N GLU A 375 -45.35 2.85 -24.50
CA GLU A 375 -45.48 4.01 -25.40
C GLU A 375 -44.37 5.07 -25.23
N THR A 376 -43.57 5.01 -24.15
CA THR A 376 -42.46 5.94 -23.92
C THR A 376 -41.13 5.21 -24.10
N PRO A 377 -40.19 5.77 -24.89
CA PRO A 377 -38.90 5.13 -25.09
C PRO A 377 -38.11 5.07 -23.76
N PRO A 378 -37.25 4.06 -23.58
CA PRO A 378 -36.37 4.01 -22.44
C PRO A 378 -35.51 5.29 -22.32
N CYS A 379 -35.24 5.70 -21.08
CA CYS A 379 -34.44 6.89 -20.81
C CYS A 379 -33.29 6.56 -19.85
N LEU A 380 -32.21 7.35 -19.92
CA LEU A 380 -31.05 7.21 -19.04
C LEU A 380 -31.18 8.06 -17.77
N GLU A 381 -32.23 8.86 -17.67
CA GLU A 381 -32.43 9.80 -16.59
C GLU A 381 -33.90 9.92 -16.24
N TRP A 382 -34.16 10.07 -14.94
CA TRP A 382 -35.47 10.19 -14.38
C TRP A 382 -35.54 11.42 -13.46
N SER A 383 -36.57 12.25 -13.63
CA SER A 383 -36.89 13.34 -12.71
C SER A 383 -37.82 12.83 -11.63
N TRP A 384 -37.47 13.08 -10.37
CA TRP A 384 -38.18 12.52 -9.22
C TRP A 384 -38.71 13.63 -8.29
N ASP A 385 -40.01 13.61 -8.04
CA ASP A 385 -40.67 14.42 -7.01
C ASP A 385 -40.58 13.72 -5.63
N ARG A 386 -39.87 14.35 -4.70
CA ARG A 386 -39.32 13.73 -3.47
C ARG A 386 -40.30 13.71 -2.30
N GLY A 387 -41.53 14.17 -2.51
CA GLY A 387 -42.61 14.11 -1.53
C GLY A 387 -43.31 12.75 -1.41
N ASN A 388 -43.14 11.87 -2.42
CA ASN A 388 -43.81 10.57 -2.48
C ASN A 388 -42.84 9.45 -2.91
N PRO A 389 -43.06 8.21 -2.44
CA PRO A 389 -42.37 7.04 -2.97
C PRO A 389 -42.55 6.92 -4.48
N VAL A 390 -41.48 6.58 -5.20
CA VAL A 390 -41.52 6.31 -6.65
C VAL A 390 -41.09 4.88 -6.95
N ASN A 391 -41.80 4.23 -7.86
CA ASN A 391 -41.37 2.95 -8.42
C ASN A 391 -40.65 3.19 -9.75
N LEU A 392 -39.47 2.60 -9.89
CA LEU A 392 -38.61 2.69 -11.07
C LEU A 392 -38.42 1.29 -11.63
N ARG A 393 -38.82 1.09 -12.89
CA ARG A 393 -38.46 -0.13 -13.63
C ARG A 393 -37.14 0.11 -14.34
N VAL A 394 -36.15 -0.71 -14.06
CA VAL A 394 -34.77 -0.55 -14.55
C VAL A 394 -34.36 -1.81 -15.30
N ARG A 395 -33.86 -1.66 -16.53
CA ARG A 395 -33.08 -2.71 -17.19
C ARG A 395 -31.65 -2.65 -16.68
N TYR A 396 -31.14 -3.78 -16.21
CA TYR A 396 -29.85 -3.87 -15.55
C TYR A 396 -29.07 -5.10 -15.99
N SER A 397 -27.75 -5.05 -15.84
CA SER A 397 -26.84 -6.18 -16.06
C SER A 397 -26.82 -7.07 -14.82
N ARG A 398 -27.02 -8.39 -15.00
CA ARG A 398 -26.92 -9.35 -13.90
C ARG A 398 -25.52 -9.31 -13.26
N PRO A 399 -25.43 -9.44 -11.92
CA PRO A 399 -24.16 -9.51 -11.21
C PRO A 399 -23.18 -10.51 -11.83
N ARG A 400 -21.93 -10.08 -11.97
CA ARG A 400 -20.81 -10.90 -12.44
C ARG A 400 -19.54 -10.54 -11.65
N PRO A 401 -18.54 -11.43 -11.60
CA PRO A 401 -17.26 -11.10 -10.99
C PRO A 401 -16.58 -9.89 -11.64
N HIS A 402 -16.56 -9.81 -12.98
CA HIS A 402 -16.10 -8.62 -13.71
C HIS A 402 -17.15 -7.50 -13.66
N LYS A 403 -16.75 -6.31 -13.20
CA LYS A 403 -17.69 -5.20 -12.92
C LYS A 403 -17.87 -4.20 -14.05
N GLY A 404 -17.24 -4.40 -15.21
CA GLY A 404 -17.29 -3.45 -16.33
C GLY A 404 -18.71 -3.04 -16.72
N ASP A 405 -19.66 -3.98 -16.75
CA ASP A 405 -21.07 -3.73 -17.15
C ASP A 405 -22.03 -3.52 -15.98
N ARG A 406 -21.52 -3.34 -14.75
CA ARG A 406 -22.38 -3.16 -13.57
C ARG A 406 -23.30 -1.96 -13.74
N THR A 407 -24.59 -2.15 -13.47
CA THR A 407 -25.58 -1.07 -13.49
C THR A 407 -25.52 -0.26 -12.21
N VAL A 408 -25.31 1.05 -12.35
CA VAL A 408 -25.22 2.00 -11.23
C VAL A 408 -26.23 3.13 -11.42
N LEU A 409 -27.05 3.37 -10.39
CA LEU A 409 -27.98 4.50 -10.30
C LEU A 409 -27.29 5.64 -9.54
N SER A 410 -27.18 6.81 -10.17
CA SER A 410 -26.62 8.01 -9.57
C SER A 410 -27.76 8.89 -9.05
N PHE A 411 -27.78 9.12 -7.75
CA PHE A 411 -28.73 10.00 -7.08
C PHE A 411 -28.05 11.35 -6.83
N ALA A 412 -28.67 12.44 -7.28
CA ALA A 412 -28.16 13.79 -7.06
C ALA A 412 -29.17 14.64 -6.27
N SER A 413 -28.67 15.36 -5.27
CA SER A 413 -29.44 16.30 -4.45
C SER A 413 -28.59 17.50 -4.01
N PRO A 414 -29.21 18.60 -3.54
CA PRO A 414 -28.48 19.75 -2.99
C PRO A 414 -27.55 19.40 -1.81
N ASN A 415 -27.91 18.39 -1.00
CA ASN A 415 -27.16 17.97 0.19
C ASN A 415 -26.05 16.94 -0.12
N GLY A 416 -25.96 16.46 -1.36
CA GLY A 416 -24.98 15.46 -1.76
C GLY A 416 -25.48 14.53 -2.86
N SER A 417 -24.57 13.71 -3.38
CA SER A 417 -24.82 12.73 -4.43
C SER A 417 -24.13 11.42 -4.11
N PHE A 418 -24.69 10.30 -4.56
CA PHE A 418 -24.11 8.98 -4.39
C PHE A 418 -24.49 8.06 -5.54
N GLY A 419 -23.66 7.08 -5.84
CA GLY A 419 -24.01 5.96 -6.71
C GLY A 419 -24.61 4.81 -5.91
N LEU A 420 -25.46 4.00 -6.54
CA LEU A 420 -26.02 2.78 -5.98
C LEU A 420 -25.93 1.69 -7.03
N SER A 421 -25.35 0.53 -6.70
CA SER A 421 -25.37 -0.59 -7.64
C SER A 421 -26.67 -1.39 -7.50
N VAL A 422 -27.22 -1.86 -8.62
CA VAL A 422 -28.35 -2.79 -8.60
C VAL A 422 -27.95 -4.12 -7.96
N GLU A 423 -26.68 -4.51 -8.09
CA GLU A 423 -26.10 -5.68 -7.44
C GLU A 423 -26.26 -5.66 -5.92
N SER A 424 -25.91 -4.56 -5.25
CA SER A 424 -26.08 -4.44 -3.80
C SER A 424 -27.55 -4.53 -3.36
N LEU A 425 -28.50 -4.07 -4.20
CA LEU A 425 -29.93 -4.24 -3.94
C LEU A 425 -30.39 -5.69 -4.08
N LEU A 426 -29.87 -6.43 -5.05
CA LEU A 426 -30.19 -7.85 -5.22
C LEU A 426 -29.65 -8.69 -4.07
N GLU A 427 -28.46 -8.38 -3.58
CA GLU A 427 -27.82 -9.09 -2.47
C GLU A 427 -28.52 -8.85 -1.13
N ARG A 428 -29.02 -7.63 -0.89
CA ARG A 428 -29.51 -7.20 0.44
C ARG A 428 -31.01 -6.88 0.50
N GLY A 429 -31.69 -6.84 -0.63
CA GLY A 429 -33.10 -6.45 -0.77
C GLY A 429 -33.35 -4.94 -0.63
N GLN A 430 -32.47 -4.20 0.03
CA GLN A 430 -32.57 -2.76 0.26
C GLN A 430 -31.20 -2.09 0.50
N VAL A 431 -31.13 -0.79 0.25
CA VAL A 431 -29.99 0.10 0.52
C VAL A 431 -30.52 1.38 1.16
N TYR A 432 -30.08 1.66 2.39
CA TYR A 432 -30.47 2.88 3.12
C TYR A 432 -29.25 3.77 3.35
N VAL A 433 -29.19 4.89 2.62
CA VAL A 433 -28.15 5.91 2.79
C VAL A 433 -28.63 6.94 3.80
N ARG A 434 -28.39 6.64 5.10
CA ARG A 434 -28.93 7.39 6.23
C ARG A 434 -28.64 8.88 6.18
N ASP A 435 -27.38 9.24 5.92
CA ASP A 435 -26.92 10.64 5.93
C ASP A 435 -27.52 11.50 4.81
N LEU A 436 -28.07 10.85 3.77
CA LEU A 436 -28.81 11.48 2.68
C LEU A 436 -30.30 11.13 2.74
N GLY A 437 -30.78 10.44 3.77
CA GLY A 437 -32.19 10.12 3.96
C GLY A 437 -32.86 9.41 2.77
N VAL A 438 -32.14 8.57 2.01
CA VAL A 438 -32.67 7.84 0.85
C VAL A 438 -32.69 6.34 1.14
N LEU A 439 -33.86 5.72 1.00
CA LEU A 439 -34.03 4.27 0.97
C LEU A 439 -34.37 3.83 -0.46
N VAL A 440 -33.66 2.83 -0.96
CA VAL A 440 -34.02 2.11 -2.18
C VAL A 440 -34.25 0.65 -1.83
N SER A 441 -35.37 0.07 -2.26
CA SER A 441 -35.73 -1.33 -1.98
C SER A 441 -36.29 -2.02 -3.22
N LEU A 442 -36.31 -3.36 -3.20
CA LEU A 442 -37.03 -4.14 -4.20
C LEU A 442 -38.55 -3.89 -4.06
N ALA A 443 -39.21 -3.51 -5.15
CA ALA A 443 -40.66 -3.23 -5.12
C ALA A 443 -41.50 -4.50 -4.86
N SER A 444 -40.92 -5.69 -5.00
CA SER A 444 -41.57 -6.97 -4.68
C SER A 444 -41.74 -7.21 -3.18
N ASN A 445 -40.97 -6.54 -2.33
CA ASN A 445 -41.06 -6.63 -0.87
C ASN A 445 -40.65 -5.30 -0.21
N PRO A 446 -41.46 -4.23 -0.39
CA PRO A 446 -41.09 -2.90 0.07
C PRO A 446 -41.23 -2.80 1.59
N ARG A 447 -40.20 -2.26 2.25
CA ARG A 447 -40.25 -1.82 3.65
C ARG A 447 -40.28 -0.30 3.69
N ALA A 448 -41.09 0.27 4.57
CA ALA A 448 -41.19 1.72 4.71
C ALA A 448 -39.88 2.31 5.27
N LEU A 449 -39.52 3.52 4.83
CA LEU A 449 -38.30 4.19 5.30
C LEU A 449 -38.27 4.34 6.83
N GLU A 450 -39.38 4.68 7.47
CA GLU A 450 -39.44 4.81 8.93
C GLU A 450 -39.16 3.48 9.64
N GLU A 451 -39.65 2.36 9.08
CA GLU A 451 -39.40 1.02 9.64
C GLU A 451 -37.93 0.62 9.51
N VAL A 452 -37.32 0.89 8.35
CA VAL A 452 -35.90 0.60 8.12
C VAL A 452 -35.02 1.47 9.00
N ALA A 453 -35.31 2.78 9.08
CA ALA A 453 -34.59 3.72 9.93
C ALA A 453 -34.61 3.28 11.39
N SER A 454 -35.78 2.94 11.95
CA SER A 454 -35.87 2.41 13.31
C SER A 454 -35.14 1.08 13.51
N SER A 455 -35.05 0.23 12.48
CA SER A 455 -34.34 -1.05 12.60
C SER A 455 -32.81 -0.94 12.67
N VAL A 456 -32.24 0.19 12.22
CA VAL A 456 -30.79 0.42 12.24
C VAL A 456 -30.35 1.37 13.36
N GLU A 457 -31.29 2.03 14.07
CA GLU A 457 -30.99 2.95 15.19
C GLU A 457 -30.21 2.29 16.34
N SER A 458 -30.38 0.99 16.56
CA SER A 458 -29.63 0.24 17.59
C SER A 458 -28.28 -0.30 17.12
N GLY A 459 -27.97 -0.18 15.83
CA GLY A 459 -26.69 -0.60 15.27
C GLY A 459 -25.60 0.41 15.59
N SER A 460 -24.34 -0.04 15.62
CA SER A 460 -23.18 0.84 15.78
C SER A 460 -22.08 0.41 14.84
N THR A 461 -21.46 1.39 14.18
CA THR A 461 -20.25 1.20 13.39
C THR A 461 -19.06 0.85 14.29
N VAL A 462 -18.00 0.28 13.73
CA VAL A 462 -16.72 0.05 14.40
C VAL A 462 -16.15 1.37 14.92
N LEU A 463 -16.18 2.43 14.11
CA LEU A 463 -15.67 3.74 14.53
C LEU A 463 -16.43 4.30 15.76
N GLU A 464 -17.74 4.16 15.81
CA GLU A 464 -18.55 4.53 16.99
C GLU A 464 -18.19 3.67 18.20
N ARG A 465 -18.06 2.35 18.04
CA ARG A 465 -17.64 1.44 19.12
C ARG A 465 -16.25 1.81 19.66
N VAL A 466 -15.31 2.19 18.79
CA VAL A 466 -13.97 2.65 19.22
C VAL A 466 -14.07 3.91 20.10
N ARG A 467 -14.98 4.84 19.80
CA ARG A 467 -15.19 6.05 20.63
C ARG A 467 -15.75 5.70 22.02
N GLU A 468 -16.45 4.58 22.16
CA GLU A 468 -16.98 4.11 23.44
C GLU A 468 -15.95 3.32 24.27
N MET A 469 -15.00 2.65 23.61
CA MET A 469 -13.94 1.87 24.28
C MET A 469 -12.98 2.75 25.11
N PRO A 470 -12.29 2.20 26.13
CA PRO A 470 -11.14 2.86 26.74
C PRO A 470 -10.07 3.22 25.70
N ASP A 471 -9.19 4.16 26.05
CA ASP A 471 -7.99 4.43 25.25
C ASP A 471 -7.19 3.13 25.07
N GLN A 472 -6.76 2.82 23.84
CA GLN A 472 -5.86 1.70 23.58
C GLN A 472 -4.55 1.86 24.39
N THR A 473 -3.95 0.74 24.78
CA THR A 473 -2.62 0.71 25.40
C THR A 473 -1.59 0.19 24.39
N PHE A 474 -0.34 0.64 24.51
CA PHE A 474 0.74 0.10 23.70
C PHE A 474 1.05 -1.36 24.06
N GLU A 475 0.93 -1.74 25.34
CA GLU A 475 1.08 -3.12 25.81
C GLU A 475 0.09 -4.07 25.10
N ALA A 476 -1.21 -3.76 25.09
CA ALA A 476 -2.21 -4.57 24.41
C ALA A 476 -1.98 -4.62 22.89
N ALA A 477 -1.58 -3.50 22.27
CA ALA A 477 -1.23 -3.50 20.86
C ALA A 477 -0.03 -4.43 20.58
N MET A 478 1.03 -4.37 21.41
CA MET A 478 2.19 -5.26 21.28
C MET A 478 1.81 -6.73 21.46
N GLU A 479 0.93 -7.07 22.41
CA GLU A 479 0.48 -8.44 22.63
C GLU A 479 -0.33 -9.01 21.45
N HIS A 480 -1.26 -8.22 20.92
CA HIS A 480 -2.24 -8.72 19.94
C HIS A 480 -1.76 -8.61 18.49
N VAL A 481 -0.97 -7.58 18.17
CA VAL A 481 -0.60 -7.22 16.80
C VAL A 481 0.77 -7.78 16.40
N HIS A 482 1.78 -7.71 17.29
CA HIS A 482 3.16 -8.04 16.93
C HIS A 482 3.34 -9.48 16.45
N ASN A 483 4.19 -9.67 15.44
CA ASN A 483 4.59 -10.99 14.98
C ASN A 483 6.08 -11.23 15.31
N PRO A 484 6.42 -12.24 16.14
CA PRO A 484 7.80 -12.48 16.58
C PRO A 484 8.84 -12.64 15.46
N ILE A 485 8.42 -13.00 14.25
CA ILE A 485 9.32 -13.05 13.10
C ILE A 485 10.01 -11.69 12.85
N GLN A 486 9.35 -10.57 13.18
CA GLN A 486 9.86 -9.19 13.03
C GLN A 486 11.15 -8.93 13.80
N ASP A 487 11.42 -9.74 14.82
CA ASP A 487 12.61 -9.63 15.65
C ASP A 487 13.89 -10.07 14.92
N LEU A 488 13.79 -10.76 13.78
CA LEU A 488 14.93 -11.45 13.16
C LEU A 488 15.79 -10.58 12.23
N GLY A 489 15.44 -9.31 12.01
CA GLY A 489 16.17 -8.41 11.10
C GLY A 489 17.57 -8.02 11.61
N PRO A 490 18.53 -7.66 10.72
CA PRO A 490 19.84 -7.17 11.14
C PRO A 490 19.77 -5.73 11.67
N THR A 491 20.85 -5.25 12.29
CA THR A 491 21.01 -3.87 12.74
C THR A 491 22.07 -3.18 11.88
N LEU A 492 21.70 -2.08 11.20
CA LEU A 492 22.67 -1.22 10.50
C LEU A 492 23.45 -0.41 11.54
N LEU A 493 24.75 -0.27 11.34
CA LEU A 493 25.66 0.45 12.21
C LEU A 493 26.54 1.39 11.38
N SER A 494 26.61 2.64 11.79
CA SER A 494 27.51 3.67 11.27
C SER A 494 27.54 4.85 12.25
N LEU A 495 28.39 5.86 12.03
CA LEU A 495 28.12 7.20 12.55
C LEU A 495 26.89 7.79 11.82
N ALA A 496 26.28 8.84 12.37
CA ALA A 496 25.14 9.49 11.73
C ALA A 496 25.51 10.00 10.32
N CYS A 497 24.68 9.65 9.34
CA CYS A 497 24.84 9.92 7.90
C CYS A 497 26.18 9.49 7.28
N ASP A 498 27.01 8.68 7.95
CA ASP A 498 28.30 8.25 7.44
C ASP A 498 28.13 7.19 6.34
N ASN A 499 28.95 7.22 5.28
CA ASN A 499 28.82 6.31 4.15
C ASN A 499 29.49 4.95 4.40
N TRP A 500 30.24 4.80 5.50
CA TRP A 500 30.78 3.51 5.93
C TRP A 500 29.74 2.74 6.75
N LYS A 501 29.17 1.71 6.13
CA LYS A 501 28.06 0.93 6.68
C LYS A 501 28.50 -0.48 7.09
N PHE A 502 27.98 -0.93 8.23
CA PHE A 502 28.15 -2.29 8.76
C PHE A 502 26.78 -2.83 9.14
N ALA A 503 26.48 -4.09 8.86
CA ALA A 503 25.24 -4.74 9.27
C ALA A 503 25.56 -5.89 10.22
N ALA A 504 25.12 -5.77 11.48
CA ALA A 504 25.25 -6.82 12.48
C ALA A 504 23.99 -7.71 12.47
N HIS A 505 24.19 -8.98 12.18
CA HIS A 505 23.13 -10.00 12.11
C HIS A 505 22.96 -10.70 13.44
N ARG A 506 21.80 -11.32 13.64
CA ARG A 506 21.41 -11.96 14.89
C ARG A 506 22.29 -13.15 15.27
N ASP A 507 22.90 -13.81 14.29
CA ASP A 507 23.86 -14.91 14.46
C ASP A 507 25.30 -14.44 14.75
N GLY A 508 25.52 -13.13 14.96
CA GLY A 508 26.82 -12.53 15.22
C GLY A 508 27.62 -12.18 13.97
N LYS A 509 27.15 -12.57 12.78
CA LYS A 509 27.78 -12.22 11.50
C LYS A 509 27.75 -10.71 11.28
N ILE A 510 28.82 -10.17 10.69
CA ILE A 510 28.93 -8.77 10.32
C ILE A 510 29.20 -8.66 8.82
N ASP A 511 28.30 -7.97 8.13
CA ASP A 511 28.39 -7.64 6.71
C ASP A 511 28.90 -6.20 6.54
N PHE A 512 29.81 -5.94 5.59
CA PHE A 512 30.40 -4.61 5.36
C PHE A 512 31.09 -4.50 3.98
N ASN A 513 31.56 -3.30 3.64
CA ASN A 513 32.28 -2.99 2.39
C ASN A 513 33.65 -2.35 2.64
N GLN A 514 34.60 -2.55 1.71
CA GLN A 514 35.90 -1.84 1.67
C GLN A 514 35.82 -0.43 1.08
N THR A 515 34.64 -0.03 0.62
CA THR A 515 34.37 1.27 0.00
C THR A 515 33.16 1.90 0.68
N ALA A 516 33.17 3.22 0.79
CA ALA A 516 32.00 3.98 1.20
C ALA A 516 30.83 3.74 0.23
N ASP A 517 29.61 3.68 0.77
CA ASP A 517 28.37 3.60 -0.01
C ASP A 517 28.21 4.85 -0.91
N ASP A 518 27.63 4.65 -2.10
CA ASP A 518 27.24 5.74 -3.00
C ASP A 518 25.93 6.38 -2.52
N PRO A 519 25.91 7.66 -2.10
CA PRO A 519 24.70 8.34 -1.64
C PRO A 519 23.60 8.42 -2.73
N HIS A 520 23.95 8.35 -4.01
CA HIS A 520 23.03 8.50 -5.15
C HIS A 520 22.41 7.18 -5.62
N GLN A 521 22.83 6.04 -5.06
CA GLN A 521 22.22 4.76 -5.39
C GLN A 521 20.74 4.79 -5.01
N SER A 522 19.86 4.84 -6.01
CA SER A 522 18.41 4.94 -5.79
C SER A 522 17.74 3.58 -5.65
N TRP A 523 18.28 2.56 -6.34
CA TRP A 523 17.71 1.21 -6.41
C TRP A 523 18.74 0.11 -6.20
N GLY A 524 18.28 -0.99 -5.62
CA GLY A 524 19.00 -2.26 -5.54
C GLY A 524 19.46 -2.58 -4.13
N SER A 525 19.50 -3.88 -3.82
CA SER A 525 19.97 -4.33 -2.52
C SER A 525 21.40 -3.86 -2.24
N TRP A 526 21.65 -3.32 -1.06
CA TRP A 526 22.95 -3.16 -0.46
C TRP A 526 23.63 -4.52 -0.48
N LYS A 527 24.71 -4.60 -1.26
CA LYS A 527 25.46 -5.84 -1.45
C LYS A 527 26.71 -5.78 -0.60
N PRO A 528 26.77 -6.51 0.52
CA PRO A 528 28.00 -6.60 1.28
C PRO A 528 29.03 -7.42 0.50
N LEU A 529 30.16 -6.82 0.21
CA LEU A 529 31.30 -7.45 -0.46
C LEU A 529 32.18 -8.21 0.52
N CYS A 530 32.11 -7.88 1.81
CA CYS A 530 32.89 -8.48 2.88
C CYS A 530 31.98 -8.98 3.99
N ARG A 531 32.35 -10.12 4.58
CA ARG A 531 31.60 -10.75 5.65
C ARG A 531 32.54 -11.37 6.67
N MET A 532 32.29 -11.11 7.95
CA MET A 532 32.86 -11.82 9.08
C MET A 532 31.79 -12.77 9.65
N ILE A 533 32.10 -14.07 9.75
CA ILE A 533 31.20 -15.11 10.24
C ILE A 533 31.80 -15.73 11.52
N PRO A 534 31.20 -15.51 12.70
CA PRO A 534 31.65 -16.15 13.92
C PRO A 534 31.10 -17.59 14.05
N THR A 535 31.86 -18.43 14.75
CA THR A 535 31.45 -19.79 15.17
C THR A 535 31.76 -19.93 16.66
N PHE A 536 30.76 -20.27 17.48
CA PHE A 536 30.83 -20.24 18.94
C PHE A 536 30.95 -21.64 19.55
N GLY A 537 32.14 -22.01 20.01
CA GLY A 537 32.41 -23.36 20.51
C GLY A 537 32.25 -24.41 19.40
N ALA A 538 31.61 -25.53 19.72
CA ALA A 538 31.21 -26.55 18.74
C ALA A 538 29.95 -26.22 17.92
N LEU A 539 29.30 -25.07 18.12
CA LEU A 539 28.12 -24.69 17.34
C LEU A 539 28.54 -24.30 15.91
N GLY A 540 28.22 -25.15 14.94
CA GLY A 540 28.39 -24.83 13.53
C GLY A 540 27.44 -23.71 13.10
N THR A 541 26.14 -23.99 13.05
CA THR A 541 25.09 -23.00 12.77
C THR A 541 24.36 -22.65 14.06
N VAL A 542 24.18 -21.36 14.33
CA VAL A 542 23.50 -20.88 15.53
C VAL A 542 21.98 -21.00 15.35
N PRO A 543 21.26 -21.79 16.19
CA PRO A 543 19.81 -21.85 16.15
C PRO A 543 19.19 -20.51 16.56
N THR A 544 18.08 -20.13 15.93
CA THR A 544 17.46 -18.82 16.19
C THR A 544 16.97 -18.72 17.64
N GLU A 545 16.34 -19.76 18.15
CA GLU A 545 15.84 -19.86 19.52
C GLU A 545 16.94 -19.86 20.60
N ALA A 546 18.19 -20.12 20.24
CA ALA A 546 19.32 -20.18 21.18
C ALA A 546 20.00 -18.82 21.44
N VAL A 547 19.55 -17.78 20.73
CA VAL A 547 20.12 -16.43 20.80
C VAL A 547 19.12 -15.49 21.45
N SER A 548 19.61 -14.66 22.38
CA SER A 548 18.94 -13.43 22.78
C SER A 548 19.69 -12.22 22.25
N ARG A 549 18.96 -11.18 21.82
CA ARG A 549 19.56 -9.93 21.36
C ARG A 549 18.78 -8.73 21.89
N HIS A 550 19.51 -7.69 22.25
CA HIS A 550 18.96 -6.38 22.62
C HIS A 550 19.93 -5.28 22.21
N LEU A 551 19.50 -4.01 22.35
CA LEU A 551 20.36 -2.85 22.19
C LEU A 551 20.94 -2.41 23.55
N GLU A 552 22.24 -2.14 23.61
CA GLU A 552 22.89 -1.61 24.82
C GLU A 552 22.21 -0.31 25.28
N GLY A 553 21.93 -0.20 26.59
CA GLY A 553 21.17 0.94 27.12
C GLY A 553 19.78 1.09 26.50
N GLU A 554 19.21 0.01 25.97
CA GLU A 554 17.87 -0.16 25.41
C GLU A 554 17.57 0.56 24.09
N TRP A 555 18.45 1.45 23.60
CA TRP A 555 18.22 2.19 22.35
C TRP A 555 19.48 2.50 21.53
N LEU A 556 20.69 2.37 22.12
CA LEU A 556 21.91 2.70 21.38
C LEU A 556 22.08 1.71 20.23
N PRO A 557 22.66 2.13 19.08
CA PRO A 557 22.95 1.24 17.97
C PRO A 557 24.19 0.39 18.30
N ILE A 558 24.03 -0.46 19.30
CA ILE A 558 25.02 -1.38 19.84
C ILE A 558 24.27 -2.68 20.12
N PRO A 559 24.05 -3.55 19.12
CA PRO A 559 23.47 -4.86 19.35
C PRO A 559 24.37 -5.68 20.27
N VAL A 560 23.75 -6.25 21.31
CA VAL A 560 24.33 -7.21 22.24
C VAL A 560 23.65 -8.54 22.00
N ILE A 561 24.43 -9.52 21.56
CA ILE A 561 23.99 -10.88 21.24
C ILE A 561 24.54 -11.80 22.32
N GLU A 562 23.68 -12.62 22.90
CA GLU A 562 24.06 -13.62 23.90
C GLU A 562 23.56 -15.01 23.50
N LEU A 563 24.41 -16.02 23.69
CA LEU A 563 24.07 -17.43 23.49
C LEU A 563 24.94 -18.32 24.39
N VAL A 564 24.52 -19.57 24.59
CA VAL A 564 25.26 -20.56 25.39
C VAL A 564 25.67 -21.74 24.52
N SER A 565 26.95 -22.11 24.59
CA SER A 565 27.53 -23.26 23.89
C SER A 565 28.46 -24.01 24.82
N GLU A 566 28.31 -25.34 24.93
CA GLU A 566 29.17 -26.21 25.75
C GLU A 566 29.33 -25.76 27.23
N GLY A 567 28.32 -25.06 27.76
CA GLY A 567 28.31 -24.53 29.13
C GLY A 567 29.11 -23.23 29.31
N VAL A 568 29.52 -22.58 28.22
CA VAL A 568 30.12 -21.24 28.18
C VAL A 568 29.10 -20.25 27.60
N THR A 569 28.96 -19.10 28.24
CA THR A 569 28.13 -18.00 27.73
C THR A 569 28.99 -17.12 26.83
N TYR A 570 28.54 -16.92 25.60
CA TYR A 570 29.17 -16.05 24.61
C TYR A 570 28.33 -14.78 24.48
N ARG A 571 28.94 -13.63 24.74
CA ARG A 571 28.34 -12.32 24.52
C ARG A 571 29.11 -11.57 23.45
N GLN A 572 28.45 -11.17 22.37
CA GLN A 572 29.00 -10.30 21.34
C GLN A 572 28.36 -8.92 21.43
N ARG A 573 29.17 -7.88 21.60
CA ARG A 573 28.78 -6.47 21.53
C ARG A 573 29.37 -5.87 20.26
N THR A 574 28.57 -5.21 19.43
CA THR A 574 29.07 -4.60 18.18
C THR A 574 28.67 -3.13 18.10
N CYS A 575 29.61 -2.22 17.81
CA CYS A 575 29.33 -0.77 17.73
C CYS A 575 30.21 -0.08 16.70
N VAL A 576 29.81 1.10 16.22
CA VAL A 576 30.65 1.98 15.39
C VAL A 576 31.02 3.25 16.16
N ALA A 577 32.32 3.43 16.39
CA ALA A 577 32.87 4.56 17.14
C ALA A 577 33.58 5.56 16.23
N SER A 578 33.58 6.84 16.63
CA SER A 578 34.31 7.90 15.94
C SER A 578 35.80 7.88 16.31
N LEU A 579 36.67 8.12 15.32
CA LEU A 579 38.12 8.30 15.51
C LEU A 579 38.57 9.64 14.91
N GLY A 580 39.54 10.29 15.56
CA GLY A 580 40.05 11.59 15.14
C GLY A 580 39.07 12.73 15.41
N ARG A 581 39.36 13.90 14.83
CA ARG A 581 38.54 15.12 15.04
C ARG A 581 37.24 15.08 14.24
N ARG A 582 36.23 15.81 14.73
CA ARG A 582 35.01 16.11 13.96
C ARG A 582 35.39 16.90 12.70
N ILE A 583 34.77 16.57 11.58
CA ILE A 583 34.96 17.27 10.31
C ILE A 583 34.34 18.66 10.41
N GLU A 584 35.09 19.69 10.02
CA GLU A 584 34.61 21.08 10.03
C GLU A 584 33.35 21.23 9.17
N GLY A 585 32.33 21.90 9.73
CA GLY A 585 31.04 22.07 9.05
C GLY A 585 30.14 20.84 9.02
N SER A 586 30.55 19.70 9.61
CA SER A 586 29.65 18.56 9.83
C SER A 586 29.26 18.44 11.29
N PRO A 587 27.96 18.30 11.62
CA PRO A 587 27.51 18.09 13.00
C PRO A 587 27.75 16.65 13.50
N TRP A 588 28.02 15.69 12.61
CA TRP A 588 28.08 14.26 12.97
C TRP A 588 29.31 13.49 12.44
N LEU A 589 29.97 13.95 11.37
CA LEU A 589 31.08 13.19 10.78
C LEU A 589 32.41 13.45 11.49
N HIS A 590 33.21 12.40 11.60
CA HIS A 590 34.60 12.45 12.06
C HIS A 590 35.53 12.02 10.93
N GLU A 591 36.83 12.30 11.07
CA GLU A 591 37.84 11.93 10.08
C GLU A 591 37.84 10.44 9.73
N ARG A 592 37.51 9.58 10.71
CA ARG A 592 37.39 8.13 10.56
C ARG A 592 36.29 7.58 11.47
N SER A 593 35.70 6.45 11.07
CA SER A 593 34.85 5.62 11.93
C SER A 593 35.42 4.20 11.99
N VAL A 594 35.16 3.48 13.07
CA VAL A 594 35.61 2.10 13.25
C VAL A 594 34.46 1.25 13.79
N CYS A 595 34.15 0.15 13.13
CA CYS A 595 33.27 -0.87 13.71
C CYS A 595 34.08 -1.79 14.60
N VAL A 596 33.64 -1.99 15.84
CA VAL A 596 34.27 -2.85 16.83
C VAL A 596 33.29 -3.96 17.18
N ALA A 597 33.75 -5.20 17.09
CA ALA A 597 33.06 -6.37 17.61
C ALA A 597 33.86 -6.90 18.81
N GLU A 598 33.24 -6.87 19.99
CA GLU A 598 33.79 -7.38 21.22
C GLU A 598 33.09 -8.68 21.61
N TRP A 599 33.86 -9.70 22.00
CA TRP A 599 33.35 -10.90 22.62
C TRP A 599 33.79 -11.01 24.07
N THR A 600 32.83 -11.28 24.95
CA THR A 600 33.06 -11.73 26.32
C THR A 600 32.62 -13.19 26.44
N LEU A 601 33.53 -14.07 26.86
CA LEU A 601 33.26 -15.49 27.08
C LEU A 601 33.30 -15.76 28.58
N GLU A 602 32.20 -16.28 29.13
CA GLU A 602 32.01 -16.48 30.56
C GLU A 602 31.78 -17.97 30.89
N ASN A 603 32.49 -18.46 31.90
CA ASN A 603 32.28 -19.80 32.46
C ASN A 603 31.46 -19.71 33.75
N PRO A 604 30.13 -19.91 33.71
CA PRO A 604 29.29 -19.85 34.91
C PRO A 604 29.47 -21.06 35.84
N SER A 605 30.23 -22.07 35.43
CA SER A 605 30.38 -23.32 36.19
C SER A 605 31.50 -23.26 37.23
N ALA A 606 31.46 -24.22 38.17
CA ALA A 606 32.44 -24.34 39.25
C ALA A 606 33.76 -25.03 38.81
N GLU A 607 33.87 -25.47 37.56
CA GLU A 607 35.05 -26.14 37.01
C GLU A 607 35.60 -25.34 35.83
N PRO A 608 36.92 -25.37 35.54
CA PRO A 608 37.48 -24.76 34.35
C PRO A 608 36.86 -25.31 33.05
N ARG A 609 36.72 -24.47 32.03
CA ARG A 609 36.19 -24.85 30.72
C ARG A 609 37.05 -24.32 29.59
N GLU A 610 37.17 -25.13 28.54
CA GLU A 610 37.71 -24.68 27.26
C GLU A 610 36.62 -23.97 26.47
N ALA A 611 36.98 -22.86 25.84
CA ALA A 611 36.09 -22.12 24.98
C ALA A 611 36.82 -21.77 23.67
N SER A 612 36.11 -21.88 22.56
CA SER A 612 36.63 -21.52 21.24
C SER A 612 35.69 -20.55 20.51
N LEU A 613 36.29 -19.69 19.69
CA LEU A 613 35.63 -18.75 18.79
C LEU A 613 36.42 -18.74 17.48
N ASN A 614 35.78 -19.07 16.36
CA ASN A 614 36.40 -18.95 15.04
C ASN A 614 35.75 -17.79 14.29
N LEU A 615 36.55 -16.97 13.62
CA LEU A 615 36.09 -15.84 12.82
C LEU A 615 36.54 -16.07 11.37
N GLU A 616 35.60 -16.47 10.51
CA GLU A 616 35.83 -16.68 9.08
C GLU A 616 35.56 -15.38 8.30
N PHE A 617 36.44 -15.04 7.35
CA PHE A 617 36.31 -13.85 6.52
C PHE A 617 36.10 -14.21 5.06
N ARG A 618 34.95 -13.82 4.52
CA ARG A 618 34.60 -14.03 3.10
C ARG A 618 34.55 -12.71 2.37
N VAL A 619 35.11 -12.71 1.15
CA VAL A 619 35.18 -11.52 0.29
C VAL A 619 34.76 -11.92 -1.12
N GLU A 620 33.81 -11.19 -1.69
CA GLU A 620 33.29 -11.51 -3.01
C GLU A 620 34.39 -11.39 -4.08
N GLY A 621 34.64 -12.49 -4.79
CA GLY A 621 35.62 -12.55 -5.88
C GLY A 621 37.09 -12.49 -5.44
N LYS A 622 37.39 -12.46 -4.14
CA LYS A 622 38.77 -12.36 -3.61
C LYS A 622 38.99 -13.29 -2.42
N GLN A 623 40.25 -13.61 -2.12
CA GLN A 623 40.62 -14.43 -0.98
C GLN A 623 41.12 -13.55 0.17
N ALA A 624 40.50 -13.69 1.35
CA ALA A 624 41.00 -13.11 2.58
C ALA A 624 42.17 -13.95 3.13
N VAL A 625 43.16 -13.27 3.73
CA VAL A 625 44.33 -13.89 4.33
C VAL A 625 44.55 -13.33 5.72
N CYS A 626 44.60 -14.22 6.72
CA CYS A 626 44.90 -13.90 8.10
C CYS A 626 46.41 -13.98 8.33
N ARG A 627 46.99 -12.99 9.02
CA ARG A 627 48.41 -12.92 9.37
C ARG A 627 48.61 -12.46 10.80
N SER A 628 49.61 -13.02 11.45
CA SER A 628 50.12 -12.50 12.73
C SER A 628 51.25 -11.51 12.48
N THR A 629 51.19 -10.37 13.16
CA THR A 629 52.18 -9.29 13.08
C THR A 629 52.69 -8.93 14.49
N ASP A 630 53.65 -8.01 14.59
CA ASP A 630 54.15 -7.51 15.87
C ASP A 630 53.09 -6.72 16.66
N LYS A 631 52.12 -6.11 15.95
CA LYS A 631 51.03 -5.28 16.49
C LYS A 631 49.74 -6.06 16.81
N GLY A 632 49.62 -7.30 16.36
CA GLY A 632 48.42 -8.13 16.52
C GLY A 632 48.12 -8.94 15.26
N GLU A 633 46.89 -9.43 15.16
CA GLU A 633 46.40 -10.22 14.03
C GLU A 633 45.68 -9.34 13.02
N VAL A 634 45.93 -9.58 11.74
CA VAL A 634 45.33 -8.83 10.63
C VAL A 634 44.68 -9.80 9.67
N VAL A 635 43.51 -9.42 9.18
CA VAL A 635 42.92 -10.00 7.98
C VAL A 635 43.13 -9.02 6.85
N GLU A 636 43.65 -9.47 5.72
CA GLU A 636 43.91 -8.64 4.55
C GLU A 636 43.41 -9.31 3.27
N VAL A 637 43.15 -8.48 2.26
CA VAL A 637 42.94 -8.92 0.88
C VAL A 637 43.90 -8.14 0.01
N GLU A 638 44.72 -8.86 -0.76
CA GLU A 638 45.70 -8.23 -1.67
C GLU A 638 46.61 -7.20 -0.97
N GLY A 639 46.91 -7.41 0.32
CA GLY A 639 47.74 -6.53 1.15
C GLY A 639 47.01 -5.32 1.76
N ILE A 640 45.70 -5.20 1.58
CA ILE A 640 44.85 -4.18 2.19
C ILE A 640 44.14 -4.74 3.43
N PRO A 641 44.34 -4.15 4.63
CA PRO A 641 43.67 -4.62 5.85
C PRO A 641 42.14 -4.53 5.77
N LEU A 642 41.47 -5.59 6.24
CA LEU A 642 40.02 -5.71 6.41
C LEU A 642 39.60 -5.67 7.88
N ALA A 643 40.38 -6.33 8.73
CA ALA A 643 40.09 -6.48 10.14
C ALA A 643 41.39 -6.60 10.91
N TYR A 644 41.36 -6.20 12.18
CA TYR A 644 42.51 -6.30 13.07
C TYR A 644 42.08 -6.64 14.51
N ILE A 645 42.86 -7.49 15.16
CA ILE A 645 42.78 -7.77 16.59
C ILE A 645 44.01 -7.13 17.23
N PRO A 646 43.87 -6.03 17.99
CA PRO A 646 44.98 -5.40 18.67
C PRO A 646 45.59 -6.35 19.71
N ARG A 647 46.93 -6.39 19.80
CA ARG A 647 47.64 -7.26 20.76
C ARG A 647 47.27 -7.02 22.23
N ASN A 648 46.81 -5.82 22.57
CA ASN A 648 46.40 -5.44 23.92
C ASN A 648 44.98 -5.93 24.28
N ASP A 649 44.18 -6.33 23.30
CA ASP A 649 42.76 -6.68 23.46
C ASP A 649 42.50 -8.18 23.26
N ARG A 650 43.45 -9.03 23.65
CA ARG A 650 43.38 -10.51 23.59
C ARG A 650 43.79 -11.19 24.91
N GLU A 651 43.68 -10.51 26.04
CA GLU A 651 44.07 -11.07 27.34
C GLU A 651 43.26 -12.33 27.67
N GLY A 652 43.96 -13.42 28.00
CA GLY A 652 43.35 -14.73 28.24
C GLY A 652 43.06 -15.57 26.99
N PHE A 653 43.33 -15.04 25.79
CA PHE A 653 43.12 -15.74 24.52
C PHE A 653 44.41 -16.15 23.82
N THR A 654 44.39 -17.34 23.23
CA THR A 654 45.33 -17.74 22.18
C THR A 654 44.67 -17.52 20.83
N VAL A 655 45.24 -16.65 20.00
CA VAL A 655 44.76 -16.36 18.65
C VAL A 655 45.75 -16.92 17.64
N SER A 656 45.27 -17.64 16.64
CA SER A 656 46.06 -18.14 15.52
C SER A 656 45.36 -17.86 14.20
N ALA A 657 46.15 -17.49 13.19
CA ALA A 657 45.67 -17.27 11.83
C ALA A 657 45.82 -18.54 10.98
N ASP A 658 44.77 -18.93 10.28
CA ASP A 658 44.73 -20.08 9.37
C ASP A 658 43.93 -19.71 8.12
N GLN A 659 44.61 -19.46 7.00
CA GLN A 659 44.01 -19.01 5.74
C GLN A 659 43.07 -17.79 5.93
N ASP A 660 41.76 -17.98 5.81
CA ASP A 660 40.70 -16.99 5.94
C ASP A 660 40.00 -17.02 7.31
N VAL A 661 40.53 -17.79 8.27
CA VAL A 661 39.96 -17.97 9.62
C VAL A 661 40.95 -17.49 10.70
N LEU A 662 40.45 -16.65 11.61
CA LEU A 662 41.09 -16.41 12.90
C LEU A 662 40.52 -17.38 13.93
N ARG A 663 41.35 -18.27 14.46
CA ARG A 663 40.97 -19.24 15.50
C ARG A 663 41.36 -18.68 16.85
N VAL A 664 40.39 -18.57 17.75
CA VAL A 664 40.54 -18.04 19.09
C VAL A 664 40.18 -19.13 20.10
N ALA A 665 41.05 -19.36 21.08
CA ALA A 665 40.83 -20.33 22.16
C ALA A 665 41.18 -19.72 23.52
N ALA A 666 40.42 -20.07 24.56
CA ALA A 666 40.67 -19.70 25.94
C ALA A 666 40.33 -20.84 26.90
N THR A 667 41.17 -20.99 27.93
CA THR A 667 40.85 -21.79 29.12
C THR A 667 40.29 -20.87 30.19
N LEU A 668 38.98 -20.94 30.43
CA LEU A 668 38.28 -20.09 31.39
C LEU A 668 38.27 -20.76 32.77
N PRO A 669 38.76 -20.11 33.84
CA PRO A 669 38.66 -20.65 35.19
C PRO A 669 37.18 -20.72 35.64
N ALA A 670 36.92 -21.45 36.72
CA ALA A 670 35.60 -21.50 37.34
C ALA A 670 35.11 -20.08 37.69
N GLY A 671 33.92 -19.70 37.22
CA GLY A 671 33.39 -18.34 37.37
C GLY A 671 34.17 -17.24 36.62
N GLY A 672 35.12 -17.61 35.77
CA GLY A 672 36.00 -16.69 35.05
C GLY A 672 35.43 -16.19 33.73
N ALA A 673 36.03 -15.11 33.20
CA ALA A 673 35.70 -14.54 31.90
C ALA A 673 36.97 -14.12 31.13
N ALA A 674 36.88 -14.10 29.80
CA ALA A 674 37.90 -13.55 28.91
C ALA A 674 37.27 -12.60 27.88
N ARG A 675 38.03 -11.59 27.41
CA ARG A 675 37.54 -10.59 26.44
C ARG A 675 38.45 -10.48 25.22
N LEU A 676 37.83 -10.34 24.05
CA LEU A 676 38.49 -10.16 22.76
C LEU A 676 37.80 -9.02 22.01
N ALA A 677 38.57 -8.11 21.41
CA ALA A 677 38.02 -7.12 20.49
C ALA A 677 38.64 -7.24 19.09
N LEU A 678 37.79 -7.18 18.07
CA LEU A 678 38.16 -7.08 16.67
C LEU A 678 37.61 -5.77 16.12
N ALA A 679 38.38 -5.13 15.26
CA ALA A 679 37.95 -3.90 14.63
C ALA A 679 38.04 -3.96 13.10
N LEU A 680 37.05 -3.31 12.47
CA LEU A 680 36.83 -3.21 11.04
C LEU A 680 36.92 -1.73 10.65
N PRO A 681 37.86 -1.33 9.76
CA PRO A 681 38.01 0.06 9.33
C PRO A 681 36.77 0.60 8.61
N GLY A 682 36.27 1.77 9.04
CA GLY A 682 35.31 2.61 8.31
C GLY A 682 36.03 3.71 7.52
N TRP A 683 37.09 3.33 6.79
CA TRP A 683 37.83 4.18 5.86
C TRP A 683 38.58 3.29 4.87
N ALA A 684 39.03 3.83 3.74
CA ALA A 684 39.88 3.11 2.80
C ALA A 684 41.29 2.97 3.39
N PRO A 685 41.72 1.78 3.87
CA PRO A 685 42.98 1.64 4.59
C PRO A 685 44.15 1.51 3.61
N LYS A 686 45.32 2.02 4.00
CA LYS A 686 46.58 1.79 3.25
C LYS A 686 47.21 0.44 3.63
N PRO A 687 48.05 -0.16 2.77
CA PRO A 687 48.81 -1.36 3.13
C PRO A 687 49.58 -1.16 4.43
N LEU A 688 49.46 -2.11 5.36
CA LEU A 688 50.10 -2.08 6.69
C LEU A 688 49.71 -0.87 7.56
N GLU A 689 48.56 -0.24 7.30
CA GLU A 689 48.00 0.79 8.19
C GLU A 689 47.26 0.13 9.35
N PHE A 690 47.80 0.31 10.57
CA PHE A 690 47.17 -0.13 11.81
C PHE A 690 46.68 1.09 12.57
N PRO A 691 45.37 1.24 12.81
CA PRO A 691 44.86 2.31 13.65
C PRO A 691 45.22 2.04 15.11
N ASP A 692 45.66 3.07 15.82
CA ASP A 692 45.78 3.01 17.28
C ASP A 692 44.36 3.14 17.87
N LEU A 693 43.86 2.05 18.47
CA LEU A 693 42.56 2.05 19.11
C LEU A 693 42.68 2.32 20.62
N PRO A 694 41.79 3.18 21.18
CA PRO A 694 41.51 3.18 22.61
C PRO A 694 41.00 1.82 23.09
N ALA A 695 41.08 1.59 24.40
CA ALA A 695 40.46 0.41 25.02
C ALA A 695 38.96 0.34 24.67
N THR A 696 38.45 -0.87 24.45
CA THR A 696 37.08 -1.11 23.97
C THR A 696 36.00 -0.44 24.82
N GLU A 697 36.13 -0.44 26.14
CA GLU A 697 35.17 0.23 27.02
C GLU A 697 35.14 1.76 26.81
N SER A 698 36.29 2.35 26.52
CA SER A 698 36.38 3.76 26.14
C SER A 698 35.72 4.04 24.79
N LEU A 699 35.77 3.09 23.86
CA LEU A 699 35.08 3.20 22.57
C LEU A 699 33.57 3.11 22.75
N VAL A 700 33.07 2.19 23.57
CA VAL A 700 31.62 2.09 23.84
C VAL A 700 31.09 3.33 24.54
N GLN A 701 31.82 3.86 25.52
CA GLN A 701 31.45 5.12 26.17
C GLN A 701 31.49 6.31 25.19
N SER A 702 32.41 6.31 24.21
CA SER A 702 32.44 7.36 23.19
C SER A 702 31.25 7.26 22.25
N VAL A 703 30.77 6.06 21.91
CA VAL A 703 29.53 5.85 21.13
C VAL A 703 28.31 6.42 21.85
N ARG A 704 28.17 6.15 23.16
CA ARG A 704 27.08 6.74 23.96
C ARG A 704 27.13 8.27 23.93
N SER A 705 28.30 8.82 24.25
CA SER A 705 28.50 10.29 24.30
C SER A 705 28.23 10.93 22.94
N TYR A 706 28.65 10.27 21.85
CA TYR A 706 28.40 10.70 20.48
C TYR A 706 26.90 10.76 20.15
N TRP A 707 26.14 9.70 20.42
CA TRP A 707 24.71 9.69 20.11
C TRP A 707 23.89 10.62 21.01
N GLU A 708 24.27 10.77 22.28
CA GLU A 708 23.67 11.76 23.17
C GLU A 708 23.92 13.20 22.69
N GLU A 709 25.10 13.49 22.13
CA GLU A 709 25.41 14.78 21.52
C GLU A 709 24.61 15.00 20.22
N VAL A 710 24.55 13.99 19.34
CA VAL A 710 23.78 14.05 18.09
C VAL A 710 22.29 14.30 18.34
N LEU A 711 21.73 13.71 19.41
CA LEU A 711 20.33 13.89 19.79
C LEU A 711 20.09 15.09 20.71
N GLN A 712 21.13 15.84 21.10
CA GLN A 712 21.03 16.85 22.17
C GLN A 712 19.98 17.93 21.89
N SER A 713 19.86 18.37 20.63
CA SER A 713 18.94 19.42 20.17
C SER A 713 17.60 18.88 19.66
N SER A 714 17.43 17.56 19.65
CA SER A 714 16.19 16.92 19.21
C SER A 714 15.12 16.96 20.31
N ALA A 715 13.87 16.81 19.92
CA ALA A 715 12.76 16.70 20.84
C ALA A 715 12.91 15.43 21.70
N LYS A 716 12.82 15.60 23.01
CA LYS A 716 12.86 14.48 23.98
C LYS A 716 11.47 14.24 24.51
N ILE A 717 11.08 12.97 24.54
CA ILE A 717 9.77 12.53 25.01
C ILE A 717 10.02 11.62 26.19
N HIS A 718 9.36 11.92 27.30
CA HIS A 718 9.38 11.13 28.52
C HIS A 718 7.96 10.71 28.85
N ILE A 719 7.73 9.40 28.89
CA ILE A 719 6.41 8.80 29.09
C ILE A 719 6.52 7.60 30.03
N PRO A 720 5.42 7.22 30.73
CA PRO A 720 5.40 6.05 31.59
C PRO A 720 5.27 4.75 30.76
N ASP A 721 6.04 4.66 29.68
CA ASP A 721 6.20 3.51 28.79
C ASP A 721 7.66 3.50 28.26
N PRO A 722 8.59 2.91 29.03
CA PRO A 722 10.01 2.96 28.70
C PRO A 722 10.35 2.32 27.35
N PHE A 723 9.62 1.26 26.97
CA PHE A 723 9.87 0.58 25.70
C PHE A 723 9.48 1.48 24.52
N LEU A 724 8.31 2.11 24.54
CA LEU A 724 7.93 3.07 23.49
C LEU A 724 8.85 4.29 23.47
N GLU A 725 9.26 4.81 24.62
CA GLU A 725 10.24 5.90 24.70
C GLU A 725 11.55 5.54 23.97
N ASN A 726 12.05 4.32 24.19
CA ASN A 726 13.24 3.80 23.51
C ASN A 726 13.01 3.59 22.01
N VAL A 727 11.83 3.13 21.58
CA VAL A 727 11.47 3.02 20.15
C VAL A 727 11.47 4.40 19.49
N ILE A 728 10.91 5.43 20.12
CA ILE A 728 10.92 6.82 19.62
C ILE A 728 12.35 7.34 19.49
N ARG A 729 13.20 7.08 20.49
CA ARG A 729 14.60 7.52 20.50
C ARG A 729 15.43 6.79 19.42
N ALA A 730 15.33 5.46 19.37
CA ALA A 730 16.01 4.62 18.38
C ALA A 730 15.56 4.94 16.95
N SER A 731 14.29 5.27 16.75
CA SER A 731 13.76 5.66 15.43
C SER A 731 14.48 6.87 14.82
N GLN A 732 14.83 7.88 15.63
CA GLN A 732 15.63 9.02 15.17
C GLN A 732 17.04 8.60 14.75
N VAL A 733 17.66 7.69 15.52
CA VAL A 733 18.97 7.10 15.22
C VAL A 733 18.92 6.27 13.94
N HIS A 734 17.89 5.45 13.76
CA HIS A 734 17.69 4.61 12.59
C HIS A 734 17.60 5.40 11.28
N CYS A 735 16.94 6.56 11.28
CA CYS A 735 16.94 7.48 10.15
C CYS A 735 18.35 8.02 9.84
N LEU A 736 19.11 8.40 10.87
CA LEU A 736 20.50 8.89 10.72
C LEU A 736 21.46 7.79 10.26
N LEU A 737 21.26 6.54 10.72
CA LEU A 737 22.01 5.37 10.30
C LEU A 737 21.73 5.02 8.84
N ALA A 738 20.48 5.10 8.38
CA ALA A 738 20.16 4.83 6.99
C ALA A 738 20.62 5.96 6.05
N ALA A 739 20.67 7.22 6.49
CA ALA A 739 21.09 8.30 5.60
C ALA A 739 22.56 8.19 5.15
N ARG A 740 22.87 8.76 3.99
CA ARG A 740 24.24 8.88 3.43
C ARG A 740 24.56 10.36 3.19
N ASN A 741 25.80 10.76 3.40
CA ASN A 741 26.29 12.10 3.14
C ASN A 741 26.86 12.20 1.72
N ASP A 742 26.51 13.25 0.99
CA ASP A 742 27.14 13.55 -0.29
C ASP A 742 28.54 14.13 -0.05
N PRO A 743 29.63 13.41 -0.41
CA PRO A 743 30.99 13.88 -0.14
C PRO A 743 31.38 15.11 -0.98
N THR A 744 30.61 15.46 -2.02
CA THR A 744 30.93 16.59 -2.90
C THR A 744 30.52 17.92 -2.30
N ASP A 745 29.41 17.96 -1.56
CA ASP A 745 28.82 19.21 -1.07
C ASP A 745 28.21 19.14 0.33
N GLY A 746 28.25 17.97 0.97
CA GLY A 746 27.79 17.75 2.34
C GLY A 746 26.28 17.65 2.51
N SER A 747 25.49 17.65 1.43
CA SER A 747 24.04 17.35 1.47
C SER A 747 23.77 15.92 1.93
N VAL A 748 22.52 15.60 2.29
CA VAL A 748 22.17 14.31 2.89
C VAL A 748 21.16 13.57 2.02
N ALA A 749 21.54 12.40 1.53
CA ALA A 749 20.62 11.46 0.90
C ALA A 749 19.83 10.73 2.01
N ALA A 750 18.57 11.11 2.19
CA ALA A 750 17.65 10.46 3.14
C ALA A 750 17.14 9.14 2.54
N TRP A 751 17.92 8.07 2.70
CA TRP A 751 17.53 6.72 2.27
C TRP A 751 16.30 6.23 3.03
N ILE A 752 15.48 5.43 2.36
CA ILE A 752 14.16 4.97 2.85
C ILE A 752 14.17 3.52 3.34
N SER A 753 15.28 2.80 3.15
CA SER A 753 15.61 1.61 3.93
C SER A 753 17.11 1.51 4.15
N SER A 754 17.54 0.62 5.04
CA SER A 754 18.97 0.38 5.22
C SER A 754 19.62 -0.36 4.05
N ASP A 755 18.85 -1.16 3.31
CA ASP A 755 19.37 -2.25 2.48
C ASP A 755 18.89 -2.31 1.04
N ARG A 756 17.91 -1.55 0.57
CA ARG A 756 17.32 -1.77 -0.78
C ARG A 756 17.01 -0.49 -1.52
N TYR A 757 16.62 0.54 -0.78
CA TYR A 757 16.01 1.71 -1.35
C TYR A 757 16.76 2.96 -0.91
N GLY A 758 17.27 3.66 -1.91
CA GLY A 758 17.97 4.92 -1.76
C GLY A 758 17.04 6.09 -1.40
N PRO A 759 17.44 7.32 -1.72
CA PRO A 759 16.66 8.52 -1.45
C PRO A 759 15.55 8.70 -2.51
N LEU A 760 14.57 7.80 -2.57
CA LEU A 760 13.47 7.91 -3.53
C LEU A 760 12.59 9.12 -3.24
N GLU A 761 12.33 9.96 -4.26
CA GLU A 761 11.56 11.18 -4.10
C GLU A 761 10.12 10.94 -3.60
N SER A 762 9.53 9.78 -3.87
CA SER A 762 8.17 9.47 -3.45
C SER A 762 8.07 8.96 -2.02
N GLU A 763 9.17 8.82 -1.29
CA GLU A 763 9.15 8.19 0.04
C GLU A 763 10.09 8.86 1.05
N ALA A 764 11.23 9.40 0.61
CA ALA A 764 12.23 10.04 1.48
C ALA A 764 11.68 11.25 2.24
N HIS A 765 10.61 11.86 1.74
CA HIS A 765 10.00 13.02 2.37
C HIS A 765 9.27 12.70 3.68
N SER A 766 8.84 11.45 3.91
CA SER A 766 8.39 11.02 5.25
C SER A 766 9.53 11.11 6.28
N VAL A 767 10.73 10.64 5.91
CA VAL A 767 11.95 10.70 6.73
C VAL A 767 12.30 12.15 7.06
N ILE A 768 12.37 13.00 6.04
CA ILE A 768 12.73 14.41 6.19
C ILE A 768 11.70 15.13 7.07
N LEU A 769 10.41 14.90 6.85
CA LEU A 769 9.33 15.51 7.64
C LEU A 769 9.40 15.06 9.11
N GLY A 770 9.48 13.75 9.35
CA GLY A 770 9.56 13.17 10.70
C GLY A 770 10.77 13.69 11.48
N MET A 771 11.95 13.64 10.85
CA MET A 771 13.19 14.15 11.45
C MET A 771 13.12 15.65 11.73
N SER A 772 12.59 16.45 10.79
CA SER A 772 12.41 17.89 11.01
C SER A 772 11.46 18.18 12.17
N ARG A 773 10.36 17.43 12.27
CA ARG A 773 9.36 17.51 13.34
C ARG A 773 9.91 17.06 14.70
N MET A 774 10.95 16.23 14.71
CA MET A 774 11.65 15.80 15.92
C MET A 774 12.86 16.66 16.27
N GLY A 775 13.08 17.80 15.61
CA GLY A 775 14.15 18.73 15.99
C GLY A 775 15.46 18.57 15.21
N HIS A 776 15.51 17.67 14.22
CA HIS A 776 16.67 17.49 13.34
C HIS A 776 16.65 18.47 12.16
N GLU A 777 16.70 19.76 12.45
CA GLU A 777 16.68 20.86 11.46
C GLU A 777 17.77 20.67 10.41
N GLU A 778 19.04 20.59 10.83
CA GLU A 778 20.20 20.51 9.94
C GLU A 778 20.17 19.28 9.02
N PHE A 779 19.71 18.13 9.53
CA PHE A 779 19.48 16.93 8.71
C PHE A 779 18.43 17.20 7.62
N ALA A 780 17.28 17.72 8.03
CA ALA A 780 16.17 17.97 7.11
C ALA A 780 16.54 19.00 6.04
N ARG A 781 17.20 20.10 6.43
CA ARG A 781 17.66 21.15 5.52
C ARG A 781 18.65 20.59 4.49
N ARG A 782 19.67 19.84 4.93
CA ARG A 782 20.63 19.19 4.01
C ARG A 782 20.00 18.14 3.10
N ALA A 783 18.96 17.45 3.57
CA ALA A 783 18.23 16.51 2.74
C ALA A 783 17.32 17.19 1.72
N LEU A 784 16.72 18.34 2.07
CA LEU A 784 16.02 19.17 1.11
C LEU A 784 16.98 19.76 0.07
N ASP A 785 18.18 20.20 0.49
CA ASP A 785 19.25 20.65 -0.42
C ASP A 785 19.64 19.55 -1.43
N TYR A 786 19.71 18.28 -0.98
CA TYR A 786 19.96 17.14 -1.86
C TYR A 786 18.91 17.06 -2.97
N PHE A 787 17.62 17.09 -2.63
CA PHE A 787 16.53 16.97 -3.61
C PHE A 787 16.36 18.19 -4.51
N ILE A 788 16.60 19.42 -4.02
CA ILE A 788 16.54 20.64 -4.85
C ILE A 788 17.55 20.56 -6.00
N LYS A 789 18.74 19.98 -5.76
CA LYS A 789 19.77 19.80 -6.79
C LYS A 789 19.39 18.77 -7.86
N GLN A 790 18.44 17.89 -7.55
CA GLN A 790 17.93 16.87 -8.47
C GLN A 790 16.77 17.39 -9.35
N TYR A 791 16.41 18.68 -9.25
CA TYR A 791 15.47 19.28 -10.19
C TYR A 791 16.05 19.27 -11.60
N ASN A 792 15.33 18.63 -12.52
CA ASN A 792 15.76 18.56 -13.90
C ASN A 792 15.52 19.89 -14.65
N PRO A 793 16.08 20.05 -15.87
CA PRO A 793 15.87 21.23 -16.69
C PRO A 793 14.40 21.52 -17.03
N GLN A 794 13.54 20.50 -17.07
CA GLN A 794 12.11 20.62 -17.37
C GLN A 794 11.30 21.22 -16.21
N GLY A 795 11.81 21.19 -14.98
CA GLY A 795 11.17 21.79 -13.81
C GLY A 795 10.46 20.81 -12.89
N PHE A 796 10.94 19.57 -12.79
CA PHE A 796 10.44 18.61 -11.83
C PHE A 796 11.56 17.73 -11.24
N LEU A 797 11.20 16.96 -10.22
CA LEU A 797 12.08 16.06 -9.49
C LEU A 797 11.78 14.60 -9.84
N THR A 798 12.83 13.82 -10.11
CA THR A 798 12.77 12.35 -10.11
C THR A 798 14.16 11.76 -9.83
N THR A 799 14.21 10.70 -9.03
CA THR A 799 15.41 9.88 -8.78
C THR A 799 15.37 8.56 -9.55
N GLY A 800 14.47 8.46 -10.54
CA GLY A 800 14.32 7.27 -11.39
C GLY A 800 13.18 6.33 -10.99
N TYR A 801 12.30 6.74 -10.06
CA TYR A 801 11.13 5.95 -9.68
C TYR A 801 9.80 6.53 -10.17
N THR A 802 9.40 7.70 -9.71
CA THR A 802 8.14 8.36 -10.11
C THR A 802 8.34 9.85 -10.33
N MET A 803 7.27 10.55 -10.71
CA MET A 803 7.20 12.02 -10.69
C MET A 803 6.38 12.56 -9.51
N MET A 804 5.68 11.68 -8.77
CA MET A 804 4.81 12.05 -7.65
C MET A 804 5.57 12.86 -6.61
N GLY A 805 6.81 12.43 -6.30
CA GLY A 805 7.61 13.06 -5.26
C GLY A 805 7.93 14.52 -5.50
N THR A 806 7.74 15.07 -6.71
CA THR A 806 7.86 16.51 -6.95
C THR A 806 6.88 17.32 -6.08
N GLY A 807 5.61 16.90 -6.01
CA GLY A 807 4.60 17.58 -5.19
C GLY A 807 4.86 17.40 -3.69
N TRP A 808 5.23 16.17 -3.29
CA TRP A 808 5.55 15.86 -1.89
C TRP A 808 6.81 16.62 -1.43
N HIS A 809 7.85 16.70 -2.25
CA HIS A 809 9.06 17.47 -1.97
C HIS A 809 8.74 18.93 -1.63
N LEU A 810 7.98 19.60 -2.51
CA LEU A 810 7.59 21.00 -2.32
C LEU A 810 6.75 21.21 -1.06
N TRP A 811 5.86 20.27 -0.75
CA TRP A 811 5.07 20.33 0.48
C TRP A 811 5.97 20.20 1.71
N THR A 812 6.89 19.23 1.72
CA THR A 812 7.82 18.99 2.83
C THR A 812 8.78 20.15 3.04
N LEU A 813 9.24 20.76 1.95
CA LEU A 813 10.05 21.98 1.95
C LEU A 813 9.31 23.14 2.63
N ALA A 814 8.04 23.34 2.28
CA ALA A 814 7.21 24.39 2.86
C ALA A 814 6.92 24.12 4.35
N GLU A 815 6.61 22.88 4.72
CA GLU A 815 6.44 22.46 6.12
C GLU A 815 7.69 22.74 6.94
N HIS A 816 8.87 22.37 6.42
CA HIS A 816 10.16 22.64 7.06
C HIS A 816 10.37 24.15 7.25
N PHE A 817 10.14 24.95 6.19
CA PHE A 817 10.25 26.40 6.28
C PHE A 817 9.28 27.00 7.31
N HIS A 818 8.03 26.56 7.39
CA HIS A 818 7.07 27.06 8.37
C HIS A 818 7.44 26.69 9.81
N LEU A 819 8.06 25.53 10.00
CA LEU A 819 8.52 25.05 11.29
C LEU A 819 9.78 25.82 11.78
N TRP A 820 10.73 26.08 10.89
CA TRP A 820 12.06 26.62 11.26
C TRP A 820 12.28 28.11 10.92
N ARG A 821 11.49 28.66 10.00
CA ARG A 821 11.53 30.06 9.52
C ARG A 821 12.88 30.45 8.90
N GLU A 822 13.53 29.52 8.21
CA GLU A 822 14.82 29.73 7.54
C GLU A 822 14.70 30.58 6.27
N THR A 823 14.53 31.87 6.48
CA THR A 823 14.23 32.84 5.40
C THR A 823 15.38 32.95 4.40
N ASP A 824 16.63 32.95 4.87
CA ASP A 824 17.79 33.08 3.99
C ASP A 824 18.06 31.82 3.19
N TRP A 825 17.79 30.64 3.76
CA TRP A 825 17.82 29.39 3.02
C TRP A 825 16.79 29.39 1.90
N LEU A 826 15.52 29.69 2.21
CA LEU A 826 14.47 29.72 1.19
C LEU A 826 14.76 30.77 0.11
N ARG A 827 15.27 31.96 0.46
CA ARG A 827 15.66 32.99 -0.52
C ARG A 827 16.70 32.50 -1.53
N ARG A 828 17.65 31.65 -1.12
CA ARG A 828 18.66 31.07 -2.02
C ARG A 828 18.04 30.09 -3.02
N HIS A 829 17.01 29.35 -2.62
CA HIS A 829 16.35 28.34 -3.46
C HIS A 829 15.05 28.83 -4.13
N ALA A 830 14.60 30.04 -3.82
CA ALA A 830 13.27 30.53 -4.20
C ALA A 830 13.02 30.50 -5.72
N SER A 831 14.05 30.72 -6.54
CA SER A 831 13.90 30.70 -8.01
C SER A 831 13.64 29.29 -8.53
N GLU A 832 14.32 28.29 -7.97
CA GLU A 832 14.13 26.89 -8.34
C GLU A 832 12.78 26.36 -7.82
N VAL A 833 12.41 26.69 -6.59
CA VAL A 833 11.10 26.34 -6.01
C VAL A 833 9.96 26.95 -6.85
N GLU A 834 10.08 28.22 -7.24
CA GLU A 834 9.11 28.90 -8.11
C GLU A 834 9.02 28.24 -9.49
N ARG A 835 10.15 27.85 -10.09
CA ARG A 835 10.21 27.17 -11.39
C ARG A 835 9.43 25.85 -11.36
N VAL A 836 9.58 25.05 -10.30
CA VAL A 836 8.85 23.79 -10.12
C VAL A 836 7.35 24.04 -9.87
N CYS A 837 6.99 25.06 -9.09
CA CYS A 837 5.59 25.46 -8.91
C CYS A 837 4.92 25.80 -10.27
N ARG A 838 5.61 26.56 -11.13
CA ARG A 838 5.11 26.90 -12.47
C ARG A 838 5.03 25.69 -13.40
N TRP A 839 5.92 24.73 -13.24
CA TRP A 839 5.81 23.46 -13.97
C TRP A 839 4.52 22.73 -13.60
N ILE A 840 4.13 22.67 -12.31
CA ILE A 840 2.84 22.09 -11.89
C ILE A 840 1.67 22.82 -12.58
N GLU A 841 1.68 24.14 -12.63
CA GLU A 841 0.65 24.91 -13.35
C GLU A 841 0.60 24.56 -14.85
N ALA A 842 1.76 24.43 -15.49
CA ALA A 842 1.85 24.07 -16.90
C ALA A 842 1.29 22.68 -17.16
N GLN A 843 1.58 21.70 -16.29
CA GLN A 843 1.02 20.35 -16.41
C GLN A 843 -0.50 20.35 -16.26
N ARG A 844 -1.05 21.10 -15.30
CA ARG A 844 -2.50 21.24 -15.12
C ARG A 844 -3.19 21.84 -16.34
N LYS A 845 -2.59 22.85 -16.98
CA LYS A 845 -3.17 23.47 -18.19
C LYS A 845 -3.37 22.44 -19.31
N LYS A 846 -2.55 21.39 -19.38
CA LYS A 846 -2.71 20.31 -20.37
C LYS A 846 -4.07 19.61 -20.25
N THR A 847 -4.67 19.51 -19.06
CA THR A 847 -5.95 18.80 -18.84
C THR A 847 -7.18 19.69 -18.89
N MET A 848 -7.03 21.03 -18.99
CA MET A 848 -8.14 22.00 -18.97
C MET A 848 -8.92 22.06 -20.29
N ARG A 849 -9.49 20.92 -20.72
CA ARG A 849 -10.29 20.79 -21.95
C ARG A 849 -11.79 20.73 -21.69
N LEU A 850 -12.55 21.39 -22.54
CA LEU A 850 -14.01 21.22 -22.57
C LEU A 850 -14.38 20.05 -23.49
N LEU A 851 -15.38 19.28 -23.08
CA LEU A 851 -16.03 18.29 -23.92
C LEU A 851 -16.77 19.00 -25.08
N PRO A 852 -17.12 18.29 -26.16
CA PRO A 852 -17.88 18.90 -27.25
C PRO A 852 -19.24 19.48 -26.84
N SER A 853 -19.78 19.05 -25.69
CA SER A 853 -20.98 19.63 -25.05
C SER A 853 -20.75 21.01 -24.42
N GLY A 854 -19.50 21.46 -24.30
CA GLY A 854 -19.12 22.67 -23.56
C GLY A 854 -18.83 22.44 -22.07
N GLU A 855 -19.07 21.24 -21.55
CA GLU A 855 -18.81 20.91 -20.15
C GLU A 855 -17.32 20.64 -19.89
N LYS A 856 -16.86 20.91 -18.65
CA LYS A 856 -15.55 20.45 -18.18
C LYS A 856 -15.48 18.92 -18.20
N ALA A 857 -14.43 18.36 -18.82
CA ALA A 857 -14.11 16.93 -18.74
C ALA A 857 -13.92 16.47 -17.27
N LEU A 858 -13.96 15.16 -16.99
CA LEU A 858 -13.81 14.66 -15.62
C LEU A 858 -12.45 15.08 -15.03
N GLU A 859 -11.39 14.93 -15.81
CA GLU A 859 -10.01 15.30 -15.48
C GLU A 859 -9.68 16.79 -15.57
N TYR A 860 -10.64 17.65 -15.94
CA TYR A 860 -10.36 19.09 -16.14
C TYR A 860 -9.64 19.70 -14.95
N GLY A 861 -8.46 20.28 -15.20
CA GLY A 861 -7.65 20.98 -14.22
C GLY A 861 -6.84 20.09 -13.27
N LEU A 862 -6.96 18.76 -13.41
CA LEU A 862 -6.15 17.79 -12.67
C LEU A 862 -4.72 17.73 -13.23
N PHE A 863 -3.79 17.21 -12.45
CA PHE A 863 -2.48 16.85 -12.98
C PHE A 863 -2.62 15.70 -14.00
N PRO A 864 -1.81 15.64 -15.08
CA PRO A 864 -1.80 14.52 -16.02
C PRO A 864 -1.74 13.14 -15.34
N PRO A 865 -2.21 12.07 -15.98
CA PRO A 865 -2.22 10.74 -15.38
C PRO A 865 -0.77 10.29 -15.15
N GLY A 866 -0.54 9.43 -14.17
CA GLY A 866 0.79 8.96 -13.84
C GLY A 866 0.78 7.74 -12.94
N VAL A 867 1.98 7.29 -12.57
CA VAL A 867 2.20 6.20 -11.61
C VAL A 867 2.41 6.81 -10.22
N ALA A 868 1.72 6.25 -9.21
CA ALA A 868 1.87 6.70 -7.83
C ALA A 868 2.92 5.91 -7.03
N ALA A 869 3.00 4.59 -7.23
CA ALA A 869 3.94 3.71 -6.54
C ALA A 869 4.26 2.48 -7.41
N ASP A 870 4.23 1.26 -6.89
CA ASP A 870 4.68 0.06 -7.63
C ASP A 870 3.80 -0.28 -8.83
N TRP A 871 2.48 -0.10 -8.73
CA TRP A 871 1.54 -0.42 -9.80
C TRP A 871 1.72 0.51 -10.99
N ASN A 872 2.33 -0.03 -12.06
CA ASN A 872 2.74 0.67 -13.27
C ASN A 872 1.57 1.16 -14.17
N ARG A 873 0.38 1.39 -13.62
CA ARG A 873 -0.79 1.90 -14.34
C ARG A 873 -0.87 3.42 -14.30
N PHE A 874 -0.81 4.06 -15.46
CA PHE A 874 -1.12 5.47 -15.63
C PHE A 874 -2.59 5.73 -15.32
N ALA A 875 -2.84 6.57 -14.33
CA ALA A 875 -4.17 6.94 -13.91
C ALA A 875 -4.22 8.34 -13.31
N TYR A 876 -5.39 8.98 -13.37
CA TYR A 876 -5.69 10.19 -12.61
C TYR A 876 -6.05 9.81 -11.18
N ARG A 877 -5.04 9.69 -10.31
CA ARG A 877 -5.24 9.37 -8.90
C ARG A 877 -5.39 10.64 -8.07
N PHE A 878 -6.33 10.63 -7.13
CA PHE A 878 -6.57 11.78 -6.27
C PHE A 878 -5.38 12.08 -5.35
N VAL A 879 -4.68 11.05 -4.87
CA VAL A 879 -3.44 11.21 -4.08
C VAL A 879 -2.37 12.01 -4.82
N LEU A 880 -2.18 11.79 -6.14
CA LEU A 880 -1.19 12.52 -6.93
C LEU A 880 -1.56 14.00 -7.01
N SER A 881 -2.82 14.27 -7.39
CA SER A 881 -3.32 15.65 -7.50
C SER A 881 -3.26 16.39 -6.15
N ALA A 882 -3.53 15.69 -5.04
CA ALA A 882 -3.44 16.23 -3.69
C ALA A 882 -2.02 16.67 -3.32
N HIS A 883 -0.99 15.85 -3.61
CA HIS A 883 0.41 16.22 -3.36
C HIS A 883 0.87 17.39 -4.22
N TYR A 884 0.51 17.40 -5.51
CA TYR A 884 0.84 18.55 -6.38
C TYR A 884 0.16 19.83 -5.92
N LEU A 885 -1.09 19.76 -5.46
CA LEU A 885 -1.79 20.90 -4.87
C LEU A 885 -1.11 21.36 -3.58
N ALA A 886 -0.83 20.46 -2.63
CA ALA A 886 -0.18 20.84 -1.38
C ALA A 886 1.19 21.47 -1.62
N GLY A 887 2.01 20.86 -2.49
CA GLY A 887 3.30 21.41 -2.89
C GLY A 887 3.17 22.80 -3.50
N LEU A 888 2.27 23.01 -4.45
CA LEU A 888 2.02 24.31 -5.06
C LEU A 888 1.51 25.35 -4.05
N ARG A 889 0.48 25.00 -3.26
CA ARG A 889 -0.17 25.89 -2.29
C ARG A 889 0.82 26.34 -1.22
N ASP A 890 1.50 25.40 -0.59
CA ASP A 890 2.28 25.68 0.62
C ASP A 890 3.65 26.27 0.25
N SER A 891 4.26 25.86 -0.86
CA SER A 891 5.44 26.58 -1.39
C SER A 891 5.09 27.99 -1.84
N ALA A 892 3.92 28.22 -2.48
CA ALA A 892 3.51 29.57 -2.84
C ALA A 892 3.29 30.47 -1.61
N ARG A 893 2.74 29.93 -0.51
CA ARG A 893 2.65 30.63 0.78
C ARG A 893 4.03 30.97 1.33
N ALA A 894 4.94 30.00 1.36
CA ALA A 894 6.33 30.21 1.81
C ALA A 894 7.05 31.29 0.97
N LEU A 895 6.88 31.25 -0.36
CA LEU A 895 7.42 32.27 -1.27
C LEU A 895 6.80 33.66 -1.05
N ALA A 896 5.50 33.73 -0.74
CA ALA A 896 4.82 34.98 -0.39
C ALA A 896 5.40 35.60 0.88
N GLU A 897 5.64 34.79 1.93
CA GLU A 897 6.19 35.27 3.20
C GLU A 897 7.58 35.90 3.06
N ILE A 898 8.40 35.44 2.11
CA ILE A 898 9.71 36.02 1.82
C ILE A 898 9.66 37.16 0.78
N GLY A 899 8.47 37.56 0.35
CA GLY A 899 8.23 38.71 -0.53
C GLY A 899 8.43 38.45 -2.02
N ARG A 900 8.19 37.22 -2.53
CA ARG A 900 8.31 36.92 -3.97
C ARG A 900 7.09 37.46 -4.75
N PRO A 901 7.29 38.30 -5.79
CA PRO A 901 6.18 38.97 -6.50
C PRO A 901 5.15 38.04 -7.14
N GLU A 902 5.58 36.86 -7.59
CA GLU A 902 4.75 35.94 -8.38
C GLU A 902 3.89 35.00 -7.52
N SER A 903 4.06 35.06 -6.20
CA SER A 903 3.39 34.19 -5.23
C SER A 903 1.87 34.31 -5.26
N GLU A 904 1.32 35.51 -5.47
CA GLU A 904 -0.14 35.70 -5.56
C GLU A 904 -0.77 34.94 -6.74
N GLY A 905 -0.08 34.88 -7.88
CA GLY A 905 -0.55 34.12 -9.04
C GLY A 905 -0.59 32.63 -8.75
N LEU A 906 0.46 32.10 -8.13
CA LEU A 906 0.55 30.71 -7.71
C LEU A 906 -0.53 30.35 -6.68
N LEU A 907 -0.81 31.22 -5.71
CA LEU A 907 -1.86 31.02 -4.72
C LEU A 907 -3.26 30.94 -5.35
N ARG A 908 -3.58 31.85 -6.29
CA ARG A 908 -4.84 31.77 -7.06
C ARG A 908 -4.95 30.49 -7.87
N SER A 909 -3.84 30.06 -8.47
CA SER A 909 -3.76 28.81 -9.24
C SER A 909 -3.99 27.58 -8.37
N ALA A 910 -3.43 27.58 -7.15
CA ALA A 910 -3.63 26.53 -6.15
C ALA A 910 -5.11 26.43 -5.72
N GLU A 911 -5.79 27.56 -5.48
CA GLU A 911 -7.22 27.51 -5.14
C GLU A 911 -8.06 26.95 -6.30
N GLY A 912 -7.82 27.41 -7.53
CA GLY A 912 -8.48 26.83 -8.70
C GLY A 912 -8.19 25.33 -8.87
N PHE A 913 -7.00 24.87 -8.49
CA PHE A 913 -6.66 23.44 -8.50
C PHE A 913 -7.47 22.66 -7.47
N ARG A 914 -7.60 23.19 -6.26
CA ARG A 914 -8.42 22.61 -5.20
C ARG A 914 -9.87 22.45 -5.64
N GLU A 915 -10.45 23.49 -6.26
CA GLU A 915 -11.82 23.46 -6.79
C GLU A 915 -11.99 22.39 -7.88
N ASP A 916 -11.05 22.29 -8.82
CA ASP A 916 -11.09 21.30 -9.89
C ASP A 916 -10.96 19.86 -9.36
N ILE A 917 -10.12 19.63 -8.34
CA ILE A 917 -10.03 18.33 -7.65
C ILE A 917 -11.34 17.98 -6.95
N LEU A 918 -11.91 18.89 -6.16
CA LEU A 918 -13.18 18.66 -5.46
C LEU A 918 -14.33 18.38 -6.44
N ARG A 919 -14.37 19.10 -7.57
CA ARG A 919 -15.35 18.86 -8.65
C ARG A 919 -15.21 17.44 -9.21
N ALA A 920 -13.99 17.03 -9.55
CA ALA A 920 -13.74 15.68 -10.07
C ALA A 920 -14.09 14.60 -9.04
N TYR A 921 -13.67 14.79 -7.78
CA TYR A 921 -13.95 13.86 -6.68
C TYR A 921 -15.45 13.68 -6.44
N ARG A 922 -16.22 14.76 -6.29
CA ARG A 922 -17.69 14.68 -6.11
C ARG A 922 -18.39 13.99 -7.29
N ARG A 923 -17.91 14.22 -8.52
CA ARG A 923 -18.41 13.54 -9.72
C ARG A 923 -18.12 12.04 -9.72
N MET A 924 -17.02 11.61 -9.09
CA MET A 924 -16.70 10.20 -8.90
C MET A 924 -17.56 9.58 -7.80
N VAL A 925 -17.71 10.25 -6.64
CA VAL A 925 -18.61 9.81 -5.55
C VAL A 925 -20.03 9.54 -6.07
N ALA A 926 -20.55 10.40 -6.95
CA ALA A 926 -21.87 10.23 -7.56
C ALA A 926 -22.00 8.99 -8.48
N ARG A 927 -20.88 8.47 -9.01
CA ARG A 927 -20.83 7.35 -9.96
C ARG A 927 -20.35 6.05 -9.33
N THR A 928 -19.80 6.10 -8.12
CA THR A 928 -19.32 4.94 -7.41
C THR A 928 -20.41 4.42 -6.46
N PRO A 929 -20.70 3.10 -6.46
CA PRO A 929 -21.69 2.51 -5.56
C PRO A 929 -21.41 2.79 -4.09
N ALA A 930 -22.44 3.18 -3.34
CA ALA A 930 -22.41 3.34 -1.90
C ALA A 930 -21.96 2.06 -1.20
N VAL A 931 -21.26 2.21 -0.08
CA VAL A 931 -20.64 1.10 0.65
C VAL A 931 -21.47 0.77 1.90
N PRO A 932 -21.65 -0.51 2.22
CA PRO A 932 -22.37 -0.93 3.42
C PRO A 932 -21.52 -0.71 4.68
N LEU A 933 -22.19 -0.44 5.80
CA LEU A 933 -21.62 -0.38 7.14
C LEU A 933 -22.15 -1.51 8.02
N SER A 934 -21.47 -1.76 9.13
CA SER A 934 -21.82 -2.84 10.08
C SER A 934 -23.11 -2.57 10.86
N ASP A 935 -23.58 -1.31 10.93
CA ASP A 935 -24.87 -0.92 11.52
C ASP A 935 -26.08 -1.19 10.59
N GLY A 936 -25.85 -1.71 9.39
CA GLY A 936 -26.88 -2.01 8.39
C GLY A 936 -27.22 -0.83 7.47
N THR A 937 -26.59 0.33 7.65
CA THR A 937 -26.72 1.49 6.76
C THR A 937 -25.70 1.46 5.62
N PHE A 938 -25.80 2.43 4.72
CA PHE A 938 -24.85 2.68 3.65
C PHE A 938 -24.37 4.13 3.69
N ILE A 939 -23.15 4.35 3.22
CA ILE A 939 -22.58 5.69 3.02
C ILE A 939 -22.09 5.85 1.58
N PRO A 940 -22.06 7.08 1.04
CA PRO A 940 -21.42 7.34 -0.24
C PRO A 940 -19.97 6.87 -0.25
N ALA A 941 -19.51 6.35 -1.40
CA ALA A 941 -18.15 5.83 -1.54
C ALA A 941 -17.09 6.93 -1.59
N ASP A 942 -15.85 6.55 -1.33
CA ASP A 942 -14.63 7.35 -1.38
C ASP A 942 -13.65 6.83 -2.46
N PRO A 943 -13.91 7.11 -3.75
CA PRO A 943 -13.08 6.61 -4.85
C PRO A 943 -11.68 7.21 -4.84
N SER A 944 -10.65 6.39 -5.11
CA SER A 944 -9.24 6.82 -5.16
C SER A 944 -8.78 7.37 -6.52
N THR A 945 -9.50 7.00 -7.59
CA THR A 945 -9.05 7.16 -8.97
C THR A 945 -10.20 7.63 -9.88
N VAL A 946 -9.93 8.54 -10.81
CA VAL A 946 -10.92 8.94 -11.84
C VAL A 946 -11.04 7.84 -12.89
N TYR A 947 -12.25 7.63 -13.43
CA TYR A 947 -12.57 6.57 -14.39
C TYR A 947 -12.60 5.14 -13.81
N CYS A 948 -12.67 4.98 -12.49
CA CYS A 948 -13.02 3.71 -11.84
C CYS A 948 -14.28 3.91 -10.99
N PHE A 949 -15.38 3.22 -11.32
CA PHE A 949 -16.69 3.40 -10.68
C PHE A 949 -16.97 2.30 -9.66
N GLY A 950 -15.97 2.00 -8.82
CA GLY A 950 -15.99 0.97 -7.78
C GLY A 950 -14.68 0.92 -7.00
N PRO A 951 -14.54 -0.05 -6.08
CA PRO A 951 -13.24 -0.41 -5.54
C PRO A 951 -12.26 -0.82 -6.65
N SER A 952 -11.02 -0.36 -6.58
CA SER A 952 -9.97 -0.61 -7.56
C SER A 952 -9.70 -2.12 -7.75
N GLY A 953 -9.80 -2.90 -6.67
CA GLY A 953 -9.65 -4.37 -6.71
C GLY A 953 -10.67 -5.07 -7.61
N GLU A 954 -11.88 -4.53 -7.74
CA GLU A 954 -12.93 -5.09 -8.60
C GLU A 954 -12.76 -4.67 -10.07
N GLY A 955 -12.27 -3.44 -10.30
CA GLY A 955 -12.05 -2.92 -11.65
C GLY A 955 -10.78 -3.45 -12.32
N PHE A 956 -9.77 -3.81 -11.51
CA PHE A 956 -8.45 -4.24 -11.98
C PHE A 956 -7.99 -5.52 -11.26
N PRO A 957 -8.76 -6.61 -11.36
CA PRO A 957 -8.40 -7.88 -10.71
C PRO A 957 -7.09 -8.44 -11.26
N GLY A 958 -6.26 -9.01 -10.39
CA GLY A 958 -4.97 -9.60 -10.77
C GLY A 958 -3.85 -8.62 -11.12
N GLU A 959 -4.13 -7.32 -11.27
CA GLU A 959 -3.08 -6.31 -11.46
C GLU A 959 -2.29 -6.09 -10.15
N ASP A 960 -1.00 -5.71 -10.30
CA ASP A 960 -0.05 -5.51 -9.20
C ASP A 960 0.06 -6.71 -8.23
N GLY A 961 0.13 -7.92 -8.76
CA GLY A 961 0.16 -9.14 -7.94
C GLY A 961 -1.14 -9.35 -7.15
N ASN A 962 -2.27 -8.93 -7.73
CA ASN A 962 -3.59 -8.94 -7.11
C ASN A 962 -3.73 -7.99 -5.90
N ARG A 963 -2.95 -6.90 -5.88
CA ARG A 963 -2.95 -5.89 -4.79
C ARG A 963 -3.56 -4.55 -5.20
N SER A 964 -4.20 -4.46 -6.37
CA SER A 964 -4.84 -3.21 -6.84
C SER A 964 -5.84 -2.60 -5.84
N TRP A 965 -6.43 -3.41 -4.95
CA TRP A 965 -7.29 -2.96 -3.85
C TRP A 965 -6.58 -2.07 -2.82
N CYS A 966 -5.27 -2.28 -2.55
CA CYS A 966 -4.58 -1.53 -1.51
C CYS A 966 -4.44 -0.05 -1.86
N TYR A 967 -4.52 0.32 -3.14
CA TYR A 967 -4.47 1.72 -3.58
C TYR A 967 -5.73 2.52 -3.21
N ASP A 968 -6.82 1.87 -2.79
CA ASP A 968 -7.97 2.55 -2.20
C ASP A 968 -7.76 2.86 -0.70
N VAL A 969 -6.79 2.20 -0.07
CA VAL A 969 -6.55 2.24 1.38
C VAL A 969 -5.26 2.97 1.71
N GLU A 970 -4.15 2.64 1.05
CA GLU A 970 -2.81 3.17 1.32
C GLU A 970 -2.50 4.40 0.48
N LEU A 971 -3.11 4.50 -0.70
CA LEU A 971 -3.00 5.66 -1.61
C LEU A 971 -4.39 6.22 -1.95
N GLY A 972 -5.31 6.07 -1.00
CA GLY A 972 -6.73 6.37 -1.14
C GLY A 972 -7.12 7.85 -1.02
N ALA A 973 -8.43 8.09 -1.03
CA ALA A 973 -8.99 9.44 -1.05
C ALA A 973 -8.77 10.24 0.24
N HIS A 974 -8.45 9.59 1.36
CA HIS A 974 -8.16 10.24 2.65
C HIS A 974 -6.94 11.20 2.58
N TYR A 975 -6.06 11.06 1.58
CA TYR A 975 -5.03 12.07 1.27
C TYR A 975 -5.60 13.44 0.88
N LEU A 976 -6.80 13.49 0.28
CA LEU A 976 -7.47 14.75 -0.02
C LEU A 976 -7.75 15.53 1.26
N LEU A 977 -8.03 14.86 2.37
CA LEU A 977 -8.19 15.50 3.67
C LEU A 977 -6.83 15.85 4.28
N ALA A 978 -5.90 14.89 4.34
CA ALA A 978 -4.60 15.09 4.99
C ALA A 978 -3.78 16.23 4.36
N LEU A 979 -4.00 16.50 3.07
CA LEU A 979 -3.30 17.55 2.32
C LEU A 979 -4.16 18.82 2.10
N GLY A 980 -5.31 18.94 2.78
CA GLY A 980 -6.11 20.18 2.84
C GLY A 980 -6.96 20.47 1.59
N VAL A 981 -7.37 19.45 0.85
CA VAL A 981 -8.36 19.57 -0.24
C VAL A 981 -9.79 19.50 0.33
N ILE A 982 -10.06 18.51 1.17
CA ILE A 982 -11.34 18.30 1.85
C ILE A 982 -11.29 18.90 3.25
N GLU A 983 -12.36 19.60 3.64
CA GLU A 983 -12.49 20.14 5.00
C GLU A 983 -12.62 18.99 6.02
N PRO A 984 -11.83 18.98 7.10
CA PRO A 984 -11.82 17.88 8.06
C PRO A 984 -13.19 17.55 8.67
N GLN A 985 -14.03 18.55 8.94
CA GLN A 985 -15.34 18.38 9.55
C GLN A 985 -16.49 18.13 8.57
N SER A 986 -16.18 17.85 7.30
CA SER A 986 -17.21 17.53 6.28
C SER A 986 -17.71 16.09 6.39
N ASN A 987 -18.89 15.81 5.82
CA ASN A 987 -19.42 14.44 5.71
C ASN A 987 -18.52 13.54 4.88
N LEU A 988 -17.84 14.08 3.84
CA LEU A 988 -16.89 13.30 3.03
C LEU A 988 -15.78 12.69 3.89
N ALA A 989 -15.27 13.46 4.86
CA ALA A 989 -14.24 13.00 5.79
C ALA A 989 -14.77 11.91 6.74
N ASP A 990 -16.00 12.07 7.23
CA ASP A 990 -16.63 11.09 8.12
C ASP A 990 -16.91 9.76 7.39
N TRP A 991 -17.38 9.81 6.14
CA TRP A 991 -17.62 8.63 5.31
C TRP A 991 -16.34 7.84 5.06
N MET A 992 -15.22 8.50 4.74
CA MET A 992 -13.92 7.85 4.61
C MET A 992 -13.52 7.12 5.89
N ALA A 993 -13.63 7.79 7.04
CA ALA A 993 -13.25 7.20 8.33
C ALA A 993 -14.09 5.96 8.66
N ARG A 994 -15.42 6.05 8.51
CA ARG A 994 -16.34 4.93 8.76
C ARG A 994 -16.07 3.75 7.85
N ARG A 995 -15.87 3.97 6.53
CA ARG A 995 -15.56 2.88 5.60
C ARG A 995 -14.24 2.19 5.96
N LEU A 996 -13.19 2.96 6.23
CA LEU A 996 -11.88 2.39 6.55
C LEU A 996 -11.95 1.50 7.79
N GLU A 997 -12.65 1.95 8.84
CA GLU A 997 -12.80 1.22 10.10
C GLU A 997 -13.73 0.00 10.03
N ASP A 998 -14.89 0.11 9.36
CA ASP A 998 -15.89 -0.98 9.30
C ASP A 998 -15.51 -2.09 8.32
N ASP A 999 -14.70 -1.77 7.32
CA ASP A 999 -14.42 -2.67 6.21
C ASP A 999 -12.91 -2.83 5.97
N GLN A 1000 -12.22 -1.81 5.47
CA GLN A 1000 -10.88 -1.99 4.88
C GLN A 1000 -9.83 -2.46 5.89
N PHE A 1001 -9.85 -1.96 7.14
CA PHE A 1001 -8.93 -2.39 8.18
C PHE A 1001 -9.22 -3.78 8.74
N LEU A 1002 -10.37 -4.36 8.41
CA LEU A 1002 -10.77 -5.70 8.87
C LEU A 1002 -10.58 -6.77 7.78
N ARG A 1003 -10.22 -6.40 6.55
CA ARG A 1003 -9.91 -7.35 5.45
C ARG A 1003 -8.56 -8.03 5.66
N SER A 1004 -8.32 -9.08 4.89
CA SER A 1004 -7.04 -9.81 4.89
C SER A 1004 -5.89 -8.93 4.40
N GLY A 1005 -4.72 -9.07 5.04
CA GLY A 1005 -3.49 -8.40 4.65
C GLY A 1005 -2.62 -9.15 3.68
N MET A 1006 -1.62 -8.46 3.15
CA MET A 1006 -0.56 -9.07 2.36
C MET A 1006 0.35 -9.87 3.28
N GLY A 1007 0.22 -11.20 3.22
CA GLY A 1007 1.07 -12.14 3.95
C GLY A 1007 0.75 -12.32 5.43
N ASP A 1008 -0.17 -11.57 6.04
CA ASP A 1008 -0.63 -11.76 7.44
C ASP A 1008 -2.00 -11.09 7.69
N TYR A 1009 -2.50 -11.16 8.92
CA TYR A 1009 -3.74 -10.55 9.41
C TYR A 1009 -4.95 -11.01 8.59
N PRO A 1010 -5.32 -12.30 8.65
CA PRO A 1010 -6.47 -12.81 7.93
C PRO A 1010 -7.77 -12.14 8.42
N GLU A 1011 -8.70 -11.89 7.51
CA GLU A 1011 -9.95 -11.18 7.78
C GLU A 1011 -10.73 -11.75 8.96
N GLU A 1012 -10.82 -13.09 9.08
CA GLU A 1012 -11.51 -13.75 10.20
C GLU A 1012 -10.93 -13.33 11.56
N ARG A 1013 -9.60 -13.34 11.69
CA ARG A 1013 -8.90 -12.93 12.91
C ARG A 1013 -9.13 -11.44 13.17
N ASN A 1014 -9.03 -10.60 12.14
CA ASN A 1014 -9.23 -9.15 12.27
C ASN A 1014 -10.65 -8.81 12.72
N ARG A 1015 -11.68 -9.47 12.17
CA ARG A 1015 -13.07 -9.26 12.57
C ARG A 1015 -13.37 -9.75 13.98
N ALA A 1016 -12.74 -10.86 14.40
CA ALA A 1016 -12.87 -11.37 15.76
C ALA A 1016 -12.25 -10.42 16.81
N ASP A 1017 -11.14 -9.77 16.47
CA ASP A 1017 -10.43 -8.81 17.34
C ASP A 1017 -10.32 -7.41 16.68
N TRP A 1018 -11.47 -6.86 16.30
CA TRP A 1018 -11.59 -5.61 15.54
C TRP A 1018 -10.98 -4.37 16.24
N PHE A 1019 -10.86 -4.40 17.57
CA PHE A 1019 -10.29 -3.28 18.32
C PHE A 1019 -8.77 -3.28 18.22
N ASN A 1020 -8.10 -4.41 18.49
CA ASN A 1020 -6.64 -4.49 18.45
C ASN A 1020 -6.09 -4.67 17.03
N LEU A 1021 -6.82 -5.38 16.17
CA LEU A 1021 -6.42 -5.64 14.78
C LEU A 1021 -7.08 -4.69 13.77
N GLY A 1022 -7.79 -3.65 14.21
CA GLY A 1022 -8.27 -2.58 13.33
C GLY A 1022 -7.47 -1.28 13.47
N GLY A 1023 -7.84 -0.26 12.71
CA GLY A 1023 -7.24 1.09 12.79
C GLY A 1023 -5.94 1.28 12.00
N PHE A 1024 -5.51 0.30 11.21
CA PHE A 1024 -4.33 0.36 10.34
C PHE A 1024 -4.51 -0.48 9.06
N SER A 1025 -3.88 -0.08 7.94
CA SER A 1025 -3.94 -0.82 6.67
C SER A 1025 -3.09 -2.09 6.68
N LYS A 1026 -3.43 -3.02 5.78
CA LYS A 1026 -2.92 -4.38 5.82
C LYS A 1026 -1.86 -4.71 4.74
N VAL A 1027 -1.03 -3.74 4.36
CA VAL A 1027 0.14 -3.98 3.48
C VAL A 1027 1.37 -3.19 3.97
N GLN A 1028 1.28 -1.87 4.03
CA GLN A 1028 2.22 -0.90 4.60
C GLN A 1028 1.43 0.16 5.40
N PRO A 1029 1.24 -0.06 6.73
CA PRO A 1029 0.41 0.77 7.60
C PRO A 1029 0.64 2.28 7.50
N TYR A 1030 1.90 2.73 7.34
CA TYR A 1030 2.21 4.16 7.33
C TYR A 1030 2.03 4.82 5.96
N TYR A 1031 1.53 4.14 4.93
CA TYR A 1031 1.00 4.86 3.77
C TYR A 1031 -0.36 5.50 4.08
N THR A 1032 -1.26 4.78 4.75
CA THR A 1032 -2.60 5.28 5.07
C THR A 1032 -2.57 6.48 6.02
N ARG A 1033 -3.22 7.60 5.64
CA ARG A 1033 -3.24 8.85 6.47
C ARG A 1033 -4.38 8.87 7.50
N ILE A 1034 -4.60 7.76 8.21
CA ILE A 1034 -5.72 7.61 9.15
C ILE A 1034 -5.52 8.41 10.44
N THR A 1035 -4.29 8.46 10.96
CA THR A 1035 -3.97 9.26 12.16
C THR A 1035 -4.05 10.75 11.85
N GLU A 1036 -3.62 11.18 10.65
CA GLU A 1036 -3.82 12.55 10.19
C GLU A 1036 -5.32 12.87 10.04
N LEU A 1037 -6.12 11.94 9.50
CA LEU A 1037 -7.57 12.09 9.43
C LEU A 1037 -8.20 12.31 10.81
N HIS A 1038 -7.91 11.43 11.77
CA HIS A 1038 -8.47 11.55 13.12
C HIS A 1038 -7.95 12.79 13.86
N SER A 1039 -6.68 13.14 13.71
CA SER A 1039 -6.11 14.31 14.37
C SER A 1039 -6.68 15.64 13.87
N LEU A 1040 -6.96 15.76 12.57
CA LEU A 1040 -7.60 16.93 11.97
C LEU A 1040 -9.08 17.04 12.34
N ARG A 1041 -9.74 15.91 12.62
CA ARG A 1041 -11.12 15.83 13.10
C ARG A 1041 -11.27 15.96 14.61
N ASP A 1042 -10.15 15.86 15.34
CA ASP A 1042 -10.10 15.79 16.80
C ASP A 1042 -10.72 14.51 17.40
N ASP A 1043 -10.69 13.41 16.65
CA ASP A 1043 -11.14 12.07 17.08
C ASP A 1043 -10.08 11.40 17.98
N VAL A 1044 -10.11 11.70 19.28
CA VAL A 1044 -9.03 11.32 20.22
C VAL A 1044 -8.79 9.82 20.35
N LYS A 1045 -9.83 9.04 20.66
CA LYS A 1045 -9.68 7.59 20.87
C LYS A 1045 -9.33 6.83 19.59
N PRO A 1046 -9.96 7.11 18.43
CA PRO A 1046 -9.52 6.54 17.16
C PRO A 1046 -8.07 6.87 16.81
N PHE A 1047 -7.62 8.10 17.03
CA PHE A 1047 -6.20 8.46 16.83
C PHE A 1047 -5.27 7.58 17.68
N ILE A 1048 -5.54 7.47 18.99
CA ILE A 1048 -4.71 6.70 19.92
C ILE A 1048 -4.64 5.22 19.51
N ARG A 1049 -5.79 4.63 19.15
CA ARG A 1049 -5.87 3.24 18.68
C ARG A 1049 -5.07 3.04 17.39
N SER A 1050 -5.27 3.88 16.38
CA SER A 1050 -4.53 3.77 15.11
C SER A 1050 -3.03 3.94 15.28
N TYR A 1051 -2.60 4.89 16.13
CA TYR A 1051 -1.19 5.09 16.44
C TYR A 1051 -0.58 3.85 17.12
N PHE A 1052 -1.20 3.34 18.19
CA PHE A 1052 -0.65 2.18 18.89
C PHE A 1052 -0.73 0.88 18.09
N ASN A 1053 -1.82 0.61 17.36
CA ASN A 1053 -1.95 -0.64 16.62
C ASN A 1053 -1.01 -0.71 15.40
N SER A 1054 -0.63 0.43 14.81
CA SER A 1054 0.28 0.44 13.65
C SER A 1054 1.72 0.06 14.02
N ILE A 1055 2.20 0.44 15.22
CA ILE A 1055 3.60 0.27 15.62
C ILE A 1055 4.04 -1.20 15.64
N PRO A 1056 3.40 -2.10 16.42
CA PRO A 1056 3.85 -3.49 16.56
C PRO A 1056 3.72 -4.28 15.27
N SER A 1057 2.88 -3.81 14.34
CA SER A 1057 2.62 -4.51 13.08
C SER A 1057 3.83 -4.58 12.16
N LEU A 1058 4.89 -3.79 12.42
CA LEU A 1058 6.15 -3.77 11.66
C LEU A 1058 7.41 -3.71 12.54
N LEU A 1059 7.27 -3.44 13.84
CA LEU A 1059 8.38 -3.19 14.77
C LEU A 1059 9.11 -4.47 15.17
N SER A 1060 10.44 -4.43 15.15
CA SER A 1060 11.30 -5.39 15.86
C SER A 1060 11.48 -4.98 17.33
N ARG A 1061 11.29 -5.92 18.25
CA ARG A 1061 11.56 -5.73 19.69
C ARG A 1061 13.04 -5.79 20.03
N GLU A 1062 13.84 -6.51 19.24
CA GLU A 1062 15.26 -6.70 19.51
C GLU A 1062 16.12 -5.52 19.05
N ASN A 1063 15.80 -4.90 17.91
CA ASN A 1063 16.59 -3.80 17.33
C ASN A 1063 15.81 -2.50 17.12
N LEU A 1064 14.53 -2.45 17.51
CA LEU A 1064 13.67 -1.27 17.48
C LEU A 1064 13.49 -0.62 16.11
N SER A 1065 13.74 -1.36 15.03
CA SER A 1065 13.55 -0.90 13.65
C SER A 1065 12.24 -1.41 13.06
N PHE A 1066 11.76 -0.73 12.02
CA PHE A 1066 10.55 -1.09 11.30
C PHE A 1066 10.88 -1.88 10.03
N TRP A 1067 10.08 -2.90 9.75
CA TRP A 1067 10.05 -3.58 8.45
C TRP A 1067 9.18 -2.82 7.45
N GLU A 1068 9.39 -3.07 6.16
CA GLU A 1068 8.51 -2.57 5.10
C GLU A 1068 7.14 -3.25 5.11
N HIS A 1069 7.12 -4.57 5.19
CA HIS A 1069 5.90 -5.37 5.19
C HIS A 1069 5.90 -6.38 6.35
N PHE A 1070 4.76 -7.02 6.55
CA PHE A 1070 4.60 -8.10 7.52
C PHE A 1070 5.52 -9.30 7.19
N HIS A 1071 5.80 -10.15 8.18
CA HIS A 1071 6.63 -11.36 8.03
C HIS A 1071 8.05 -11.14 7.46
N ASN A 1072 8.72 -10.04 7.83
CA ASN A 1072 10.09 -9.71 7.36
C ASN A 1072 10.24 -9.58 5.85
N MET A 1073 9.16 -9.21 5.16
CA MET A 1073 9.18 -9.00 3.73
C MET A 1073 9.56 -7.55 3.40
N GLY A 1074 10.30 -7.38 2.30
CA GLY A 1074 10.75 -6.06 1.84
C GLY A 1074 12.07 -5.59 2.47
N GLY A 1075 12.25 -4.29 2.56
CA GLY A 1075 13.40 -3.64 3.19
C GLY A 1075 13.34 -3.67 4.72
N TRP A 1076 14.49 -3.90 5.38
CA TRP A 1076 14.60 -3.80 6.83
C TRP A 1076 15.12 -2.42 7.24
N ASN A 1077 14.75 -2.00 8.46
CA ASN A 1077 14.84 -0.60 8.87
C ASN A 1077 14.31 0.32 7.75
N LYS A 1078 13.04 0.09 7.36
CA LYS A 1078 12.30 0.88 6.38
C LYS A 1078 12.00 2.24 7.00
N THR A 1079 12.92 3.17 6.80
CA THR A 1079 12.87 4.51 7.39
C THR A 1079 11.73 5.36 6.86
N HIS A 1080 11.08 4.98 5.74
CA HIS A 1080 9.78 5.57 5.36
C HIS A 1080 8.74 5.44 6.48
N GLU A 1081 8.54 4.22 6.98
CA GLU A 1081 7.61 3.93 8.08
C GLU A 1081 8.04 4.69 9.35
N THR A 1082 9.34 4.65 9.65
CA THR A 1082 9.94 5.37 10.78
C THR A 1082 9.71 6.88 10.70
N GLY A 1083 9.84 7.49 9.52
CA GLY A 1083 9.63 8.92 9.30
C GLY A 1083 8.20 9.35 9.61
N TRP A 1084 7.21 8.58 9.15
CA TRP A 1084 5.81 8.82 9.49
C TRP A 1084 5.51 8.55 10.96
N PHE A 1085 6.05 7.48 11.54
CA PHE A 1085 5.96 7.21 12.97
C PHE A 1085 6.43 8.40 13.81
N LEU A 1086 7.58 9.00 13.49
CA LEU A 1086 8.10 10.18 14.18
C LEU A 1086 7.20 11.40 13.99
N ALA A 1087 6.69 11.64 12.77
CA ALA A 1087 5.75 12.74 12.51
C ALA A 1087 4.42 12.61 13.27
N GLN A 1088 3.90 11.39 13.38
CA GLN A 1088 2.68 11.07 14.12
C GLN A 1088 2.92 11.09 15.63
N THR A 1089 4.10 10.67 16.08
CA THR A 1089 4.55 10.80 17.48
C THR A 1089 4.58 12.26 17.90
N ARG A 1090 5.10 13.17 17.06
CA ARG A 1090 4.98 14.60 17.35
C ARG A 1090 3.51 14.99 17.48
N THR A 1091 2.65 14.59 16.55
CA THR A 1091 1.21 14.92 16.55
C THR A 1091 0.50 14.47 17.82
N LEU A 1092 0.86 13.30 18.39
CA LEU A 1092 0.35 12.79 19.67
C LEU A 1092 0.55 13.82 20.81
N PHE A 1093 1.70 14.49 20.83
CA PHE A 1093 2.13 15.37 21.92
C PHE A 1093 2.01 16.87 21.63
N VAL A 1094 2.19 17.30 20.38
CA VAL A 1094 2.28 18.69 19.93
C VAL A 1094 1.79 18.83 18.49
N MET A 1095 0.84 19.71 18.26
CA MET A 1095 0.41 20.06 16.89
C MET A 1095 -0.04 21.51 16.78
N GLU A 1096 -0.09 22.02 15.56
CA GLU A 1096 -0.61 23.33 15.23
C GLU A 1096 -2.00 23.21 14.59
N ARG A 1097 -2.92 24.08 15.00
CA ARG A 1097 -4.23 24.27 14.33
C ARG A 1097 -4.37 25.74 13.98
N GLY A 1098 -3.95 26.11 12.77
CA GLY A 1098 -3.88 27.51 12.35
C GLY A 1098 -2.93 28.32 13.24
N GLU A 1099 -3.45 29.33 13.93
CA GLU A 1099 -2.68 30.19 14.83
C GLU A 1099 -2.59 29.66 16.29
N GLU A 1100 -3.10 28.46 16.55
CA GLU A 1100 -3.13 27.85 17.88
C GLU A 1100 -2.08 26.73 18.01
N LEU A 1101 -1.44 26.67 19.17
CA LEU A 1101 -0.53 25.59 19.54
C LEU A 1101 -1.23 24.62 20.49
N TRP A 1102 -1.39 23.37 20.08
CA TRP A 1102 -2.03 22.32 20.86
C TRP A 1102 -0.97 21.45 21.55
N LEU A 1103 -1.12 21.26 22.87
CA LEU A 1103 -0.25 20.44 23.71
C LEU A 1103 -1.04 19.27 24.30
N ALA A 1104 -0.41 18.10 24.32
CA ALA A 1104 -1.01 16.83 24.70
C ALA A 1104 -2.36 16.52 24.02
N PRO A 1105 -2.55 16.84 22.72
CA PRO A 1105 -3.87 16.72 22.06
C PRO A 1105 -4.39 15.28 22.04
N PHE A 1106 -3.50 14.28 22.05
CA PHE A 1106 -3.90 12.88 21.98
C PHE A 1106 -3.20 12.00 23.03
N VAL A 1107 -2.62 12.59 24.07
CA VAL A 1107 -2.01 11.82 25.18
C VAL A 1107 -3.07 10.89 25.78
N THR A 1108 -2.71 9.60 25.89
CA THR A 1108 -3.58 8.57 26.44
C THR A 1108 -3.82 8.78 27.93
N THR A 1109 -5.04 8.51 28.38
CA THR A 1109 -5.38 8.53 29.80
C THR A 1109 -4.58 7.48 30.61
N ASN A 1110 -4.07 6.44 29.96
CA ASN A 1110 -3.24 5.41 30.58
C ASN A 1110 -1.90 5.96 31.09
N TRP A 1111 -1.43 7.09 30.56
CA TRP A 1111 -0.21 7.79 31.02
C TRP A 1111 -0.48 8.90 32.04
N LEU A 1112 -1.74 9.06 32.43
CA LEU A 1112 -2.18 10.04 33.42
C LEU A 1112 -2.74 9.36 34.67
N MET A 1113 -2.45 8.08 34.89
CA MET A 1113 -2.76 7.41 36.16
C MET A 1113 -1.97 8.04 37.32
N GLU A 1114 -2.38 7.74 38.55
CA GLU A 1114 -1.76 8.26 39.78
C GLU A 1114 -0.23 8.14 39.75
N GLY A 1115 0.47 9.25 40.03
CA GLY A 1115 1.92 9.29 40.12
C GLY A 1115 2.66 9.27 38.78
N MET A 1116 1.94 9.16 37.66
CA MET A 1116 2.56 9.17 36.33
C MET A 1116 2.90 10.58 35.86
N GLU A 1117 3.91 10.67 34.99
CA GLU A 1117 4.38 11.90 34.39
C GLU A 1117 4.55 11.74 32.88
N VAL A 1118 4.11 12.74 32.12
CA VAL A 1118 4.41 12.90 30.69
C VAL A 1118 5.18 14.20 30.51
N ALA A 1119 6.35 14.17 29.88
CA ALA A 1119 7.10 15.37 29.58
C ALA A 1119 7.61 15.37 28.14
N VAL A 1120 7.60 16.57 27.55
CA VAL A 1120 8.15 16.83 26.22
C VAL A 1120 9.11 17.99 26.36
N GLU A 1121 10.33 17.78 25.90
CA GLU A 1121 11.36 18.82 25.89
C GLU A 1121 11.74 19.15 24.45
N GLN A 1122 11.88 20.44 24.19
CA GLN A 1122 12.45 20.96 22.96
C GLN A 1122 11.70 20.58 21.66
N ALA A 1123 10.38 20.36 21.73
CA ALA A 1123 9.59 20.09 20.53
C ALA A 1123 9.55 21.31 19.60
N PRO A 1124 9.96 21.21 18.32
CA PRO A 1124 9.86 22.31 17.38
C PRO A 1124 8.40 22.58 17.02
N THR A 1125 8.05 23.87 16.88
CA THR A 1125 6.73 24.32 16.43
C THR A 1125 6.87 25.51 15.49
N ALA A 1126 5.81 25.83 14.75
CA ALA A 1126 5.76 27.04 13.92
C ALA A 1126 5.99 28.33 14.72
N PHE A 1127 5.84 28.28 16.05
CA PHE A 1127 6.01 29.37 17.01
C PHE A 1127 7.40 29.41 17.67
N GLY A 1128 8.24 28.41 17.39
CA GLY A 1128 9.51 28.14 18.08
C GLY A 1128 9.41 26.91 18.98
N THR A 1129 10.46 26.62 19.72
CA THR A 1129 10.55 25.42 20.54
C THR A 1129 9.67 25.50 21.79
N VAL A 1130 8.91 24.44 22.09
CA VAL A 1130 8.08 24.31 23.31
C VAL A 1130 8.56 23.13 24.17
N SER A 1131 8.46 23.27 25.49
CA SER A 1131 8.60 22.16 26.43
C SER A 1131 7.42 22.18 27.41
N TYR A 1132 6.94 21.01 27.82
CA TYR A 1132 5.93 20.92 28.87
C TYR A 1132 6.02 19.62 29.66
N ARG A 1133 5.39 19.60 30.84
CA ARG A 1133 5.31 18.45 31.74
C ARG A 1133 3.92 18.37 32.34
N LEU A 1134 3.34 17.17 32.38
CA LEU A 1134 2.10 16.82 33.04
C LEU A 1134 2.41 15.88 34.20
N ARG A 1135 1.99 16.21 35.42
CA ARG A 1135 2.09 15.35 36.60
C ARG A 1135 0.70 15.02 37.10
N SER A 1136 0.41 13.72 37.23
CA SER A 1136 -0.91 13.26 37.65
C SER A 1136 -0.96 12.92 39.14
N GLU A 1137 -1.88 13.58 39.83
CA GLU A 1137 -2.35 13.26 41.19
C GLU A 1137 -3.84 12.92 41.09
N ALA A 1138 -4.16 11.97 40.19
CA ALA A 1138 -5.52 11.58 39.84
C ALA A 1138 -6.37 11.18 41.05
N ASN A 1139 -5.77 10.58 42.09
CA ASN A 1139 -6.48 10.21 43.31
C ASN A 1139 -6.96 11.45 44.10
N GLU A 1140 -6.23 12.56 44.03
CA GLU A 1140 -6.65 13.86 44.58
C GLU A 1140 -7.54 14.65 43.61
N GLY A 1141 -7.78 14.11 42.42
CA GLY A 1141 -8.53 14.77 41.35
C GLY A 1141 -7.78 15.94 40.72
N ILE A 1142 -6.44 15.93 40.73
CA ILE A 1142 -5.61 17.03 40.24
C ILE A 1142 -4.63 16.52 39.19
N ILE A 1143 -4.49 17.24 38.08
CA ILE A 1143 -3.38 17.07 37.14
C ILE A 1143 -2.73 18.43 36.93
N ARG A 1144 -1.41 18.51 37.12
CA ARG A 1144 -0.64 19.76 37.00
C ARG A 1144 0.17 19.79 35.73
N ALA A 1145 0.17 20.93 35.07
CA ALA A 1145 0.97 21.20 33.89
C ALA A 1145 1.99 22.31 34.14
N GLU A 1146 3.25 22.10 33.75
CA GLU A 1146 4.24 23.16 33.60
C GLU A 1146 4.60 23.31 32.13
N ILE A 1147 4.48 24.53 31.59
CA ILE A 1147 4.66 24.79 30.16
C ILE A 1147 5.70 25.89 30.00
N GLN A 1148 6.76 25.60 29.25
CA GLN A 1148 7.69 26.58 28.74
C GLN A 1148 7.24 26.98 27.32
N PRO A 1149 6.56 28.13 27.17
CA PRO A 1149 5.98 28.53 25.88
C PRO A 1149 7.08 28.85 24.86
N PRO A 1150 6.77 28.74 23.56
CA PRO A 1150 7.72 29.05 22.50
C PRO A 1150 8.03 30.56 22.45
N LYS A 1151 9.28 30.89 22.07
CA LYS A 1151 9.82 32.25 22.16
C LYS A 1151 9.95 33.00 20.84
N ARG A 1152 9.94 32.33 19.68
CA ARG A 1152 10.23 32.97 18.38
C ARG A 1152 9.09 33.89 17.96
N ASN A 1153 7.86 33.37 17.98
CA ASN A 1153 6.65 34.12 17.71
C ASN A 1153 5.51 33.51 18.55
N PRO A 1154 4.82 34.28 19.41
CA PRO A 1154 3.80 33.71 20.28
C PRO A 1154 2.59 33.21 19.47
N PRO A 1155 2.02 32.03 19.81
CA PRO A 1155 0.75 31.60 19.23
C PRO A 1155 -0.38 32.53 19.67
N LYS A 1156 -1.54 32.49 19.00
CA LYS A 1156 -2.73 33.22 19.45
C LYS A 1156 -3.19 32.74 20.83
N ARG A 1157 -3.12 31.43 21.04
CA ARG A 1157 -3.29 30.77 22.34
C ARG A 1157 -2.61 29.39 22.31
N ILE A 1158 -2.31 28.89 23.50
CA ILE A 1158 -1.92 27.50 23.72
C ILE A 1158 -3.17 26.74 24.18
N VAL A 1159 -3.49 25.63 23.54
CA VAL A 1159 -4.57 24.73 23.92
C VAL A 1159 -3.95 23.49 24.55
N LEU A 1160 -4.09 23.34 25.87
CA LEU A 1160 -3.66 22.14 26.58
C LEU A 1160 -4.86 21.20 26.71
N ARG A 1161 -4.72 19.93 26.35
CA ARG A 1161 -5.71 18.90 26.66
C ARG A 1161 -5.26 18.06 27.86
N VAL A 1162 -6.14 17.89 28.84
CA VAL A 1162 -5.94 17.04 30.00
C VAL A 1162 -7.23 16.24 30.26
N ARG A 1163 -7.11 14.91 30.29
CA ARG A 1163 -8.25 13.99 30.53
C ARG A 1163 -7.95 13.16 31.77
N HIS A 1164 -8.89 13.12 32.72
CA HIS A 1164 -8.76 12.29 33.92
C HIS A 1164 -8.90 10.80 33.55
N PRO A 1165 -8.10 9.88 34.13
CA PRO A 1165 -8.14 8.44 33.83
C PRO A 1165 -9.52 7.79 33.96
N GLU A 1166 -10.26 8.17 34.98
CA GLU A 1166 -11.64 7.69 35.22
C GLU A 1166 -12.73 8.47 34.45
N GLY A 1167 -12.37 9.33 33.49
CA GLY A 1167 -13.33 10.09 32.70
C GLY A 1167 -14.08 11.21 33.44
N LYS A 1168 -13.58 11.66 34.60
CA LYS A 1168 -14.15 12.79 35.35
C LYS A 1168 -14.01 14.10 34.54
N PRO A 1169 -15.03 14.98 34.53
CA PRO A 1169 -14.97 16.26 33.82
C PRO A 1169 -14.15 17.30 34.61
N ILE A 1170 -13.55 18.27 33.91
CA ILE A 1170 -12.86 19.40 34.56
C ILE A 1170 -13.87 20.23 35.36
N ARG A 1171 -13.59 20.51 36.64
CA ARG A 1171 -14.39 21.35 37.53
C ARG A 1171 -13.86 22.79 37.65
N SER A 1172 -12.53 22.93 37.71
CA SER A 1172 -11.89 24.23 37.84
C SER A 1172 -10.45 24.17 37.35
N VAL A 1173 -9.94 25.31 36.88
CA VAL A 1173 -8.56 25.46 36.42
C VAL A 1173 -7.97 26.71 37.06
N GLU A 1174 -6.76 26.61 37.59
CA GLU A 1174 -5.95 27.76 37.99
C GLU A 1174 -4.74 27.87 37.06
N ILE A 1175 -4.49 29.07 36.51
CA ILE A 1175 -3.31 29.36 35.69
C ILE A 1175 -2.44 30.35 36.44
N ASN A 1176 -1.20 29.96 36.76
CA ASN A 1176 -0.26 30.74 37.55
C ASN A 1176 -0.82 31.17 38.92
N GLY A 1177 -1.67 30.33 39.53
CA GLY A 1177 -2.32 30.59 40.82
C GLY A 1177 -3.59 31.43 40.75
N GLU A 1178 -4.02 31.85 39.55
CA GLU A 1178 -5.25 32.62 39.35
C GLU A 1178 -6.35 31.76 38.71
N PRO A 1179 -7.61 31.83 39.17
CA PRO A 1179 -8.72 31.10 38.55
C PRO A 1179 -8.92 31.45 37.07
N SER A 1180 -9.20 30.43 36.23
CA SER A 1180 -9.47 30.59 34.81
C SER A 1180 -10.81 29.94 34.43
N ASP A 1181 -11.62 30.65 33.66
CA ASP A 1181 -12.88 30.18 33.07
C ASP A 1181 -12.70 29.62 31.64
N ARG A 1182 -11.46 29.59 31.13
CA ARG A 1182 -11.16 29.26 29.73
C ARG A 1182 -10.86 27.77 29.54
N PHE A 1183 -11.80 26.93 29.92
CA PHE A 1183 -11.72 25.49 29.71
C PHE A 1183 -13.05 24.92 29.22
N ASP A 1184 -12.99 23.78 28.56
CA ASP A 1184 -14.14 23.02 28.11
C ASP A 1184 -14.11 21.61 28.71
N PRO A 1185 -14.99 21.31 29.68
CA PRO A 1185 -15.07 20.00 30.30
C PRO A 1185 -15.39 18.85 29.34
N SER A 1186 -16.09 19.12 28.23
CA SER A 1186 -16.52 18.09 27.29
C SER A 1186 -15.36 17.57 26.42
N THR A 1187 -14.40 18.44 26.12
CA THR A 1187 -13.22 18.12 25.31
C THR A 1187 -11.94 17.98 26.14
N GLY A 1188 -12.01 18.30 27.44
CA GLY A 1188 -10.87 18.31 28.35
C GLY A 1188 -9.82 19.36 27.97
N THR A 1189 -10.23 20.45 27.30
CA THR A 1189 -9.30 21.46 26.78
C THR A 1189 -9.24 22.71 27.64
N ILE A 1190 -8.06 23.32 27.72
CA ILE A 1190 -7.75 24.50 28.52
C ILE A 1190 -7.03 25.49 27.62
N GLN A 1191 -7.50 26.73 27.58
CA GLN A 1191 -6.87 27.79 26.80
C GLN A 1191 -5.96 28.63 27.69
N ILE A 1192 -4.68 28.64 27.34
CA ILE A 1192 -3.64 29.40 28.02
C ILE A 1192 -3.21 30.53 27.09
N LEU A 1193 -3.30 31.77 27.59
CA LEU A 1193 -2.81 32.93 26.85
C LEU A 1193 -1.28 32.92 26.78
N PRO A 1194 -0.68 33.47 25.72
CA PRO A 1194 0.77 33.56 25.62
C PRO A 1194 1.37 34.34 26.80
N THR A 1195 2.38 33.75 27.46
CA THR A 1195 3.14 34.36 28.56
C THR A 1195 4.63 34.38 28.23
N VAL A 1196 5.36 35.34 28.82
CA VAL A 1196 6.83 35.46 28.63
C VAL A 1196 7.60 34.43 29.49
N GLY A 1197 7.00 33.99 30.61
CA GLY A 1197 7.56 33.00 31.53
C GLY A 1197 6.85 31.64 31.46
N VAL A 1198 7.33 30.70 32.30
CA VAL A 1198 6.71 29.38 32.48
C VAL A 1198 5.26 29.57 32.95
N ALA A 1199 4.32 28.92 32.26
CA ALA A 1199 2.93 28.85 32.66
C ALA A 1199 2.70 27.58 33.48
N ARG A 1200 2.02 27.70 34.62
CA ARG A 1200 1.58 26.57 35.44
C ARG A 1200 0.07 26.46 35.41
N ALA A 1201 -0.47 25.28 35.13
CA ALA A 1201 -1.91 25.04 35.17
C ALA A 1201 -2.23 23.90 36.14
N ASP A 1202 -3.09 24.18 37.12
CA ASP A 1202 -3.63 23.21 38.06
C ASP A 1202 -5.07 22.87 37.64
N VAL A 1203 -5.29 21.64 37.17
CA VAL A 1203 -6.57 21.18 36.63
C VAL A 1203 -7.24 20.27 37.62
N ARG A 1204 -8.43 20.64 38.12
CA ARG A 1204 -9.19 19.87 39.11
C ARG A 1204 -10.42 19.21 38.48
N PHE A 1205 -10.72 17.97 38.86
CA PHE A 1205 -11.78 17.10 38.29
C PHE A 1205 -12.88 16.69 39.29
#